data_AF-A0A7Y5NLU4-F1
#
_entry.id   AF-A0A7Y5NLU4-F1
#
_cell.length_a   1.000
_cell.length_b   1.000
_cell.length_c   1.000
_cell.angle_alpha   90.00
_cell.angle_beta   90.00
_cell.angle_gamma   90.00
#
_symmetry.space_group_name_H-M   'P 1'
#
loop_
_entity.id
_entity.type
_entity.pdbx_description
1 polymer ?
#
loop_
_entity_poly.entity_id
_entity_poly.type
_entity_poly.pdbx_seq_one_letter_code
_entity_poly.pdbx_strand_id
1 'polypeptide(L)'
;MKMPLRPYHYVVRDSLLPVVIVRWQMNDREHRASVICKGTFDLTPGRLRLARRQDDVFPSPRSGMPTDVVPIKPRADVYVRGSAFAPPGTRTELLIASVAIGSLKKSIAVHADCAYSRDGRLERGKPFARASIGYEQAAGGKGTWNPVGIANDAVDGKGRLRIPTVRPVGFTLGSPGVAVPPIGFGPIPEHWDLRRSKLPSGTGLTASTWPAYMLGGVNSSFFNAAPADQQLVSVGDEETLTLEHLHSELPTFVTSLPGMRLRAIFGGMSATMRIDTVAIDTERSTCALTWRTVIPCEADADFQDVVIDFEKGPSAPPPPASSTTSVTMPPPMSKGTVALEAERAPTLDGPTCTTELPEEITAVTKVLTHHASAAALPFKPPAPPADDEEFGNRTIILRPADPPAPPILPPPSSPPPSSSEAPSSPASSVAPLSLLTGQTLGQQLVLQKGPGASGPSAERSTTPAPFIAPLDAPIMSDPSTAMDEPMFGRSDPILRDAGPQLDVSPGESLQLLWFEQNAMKRMRAEYRDIVEQMSPISFDSPLAAMFETPKDLQMRMEIGAIIKQAPVAQGNELAGLLRRSVESDFFVPPLVVTDGLLSLSYDELRALEIAVQVAAPLATADEALRGAVERARVGLANPDAFSERGLQDLAQALMERFRAAAHGLPAGFLKKQTERLLLDRRAYKRRSFMNAEWLRAEIVFSSGTPPLPTYLPAALADELPLLSAFRARVIAELLPAQDHRERSPMAARLYALSRRIRFDGADGAHAS
;
A
#
# COMPACT_ATOMS: atom_id res chain seq x y z
N MET A 1 -26.06 -32.82 -11.40
CA MET A 1 -25.04 -31.93 -12.00
C MET A 1 -23.67 -32.33 -11.47
N LYS A 2 -22.57 -32.23 -12.25
CA LYS A 2 -21.21 -32.32 -11.70
C LYS A 2 -21.01 -31.17 -10.70
N MET A 3 -20.26 -31.38 -9.63
CA MET A 3 -19.80 -30.27 -8.79
C MET A 3 -18.89 -29.34 -9.61
N PRO A 4 -18.99 -28.01 -9.45
CA PRO A 4 -18.00 -27.10 -10.03
C PRO A 4 -16.62 -27.39 -9.40
N LEU A 5 -15.57 -27.35 -10.22
CA LEU A 5 -14.20 -27.44 -9.73
C LEU A 5 -13.93 -26.29 -8.74
N ARG A 6 -13.50 -26.63 -7.52
CA ARG A 6 -13.04 -25.63 -6.55
C ARG A 6 -11.78 -24.96 -7.11
N PRO A 7 -11.70 -23.61 -7.21
CA PRO A 7 -10.44 -22.95 -7.50
C PRO A 7 -9.46 -23.15 -6.35
N TYR A 8 -8.57 -24.12 -6.52
CA TYR A 8 -7.36 -24.23 -5.70
C TYR A 8 -6.37 -23.17 -6.17
N HIS A 9 -6.31 -22.06 -5.42
CA HIS A 9 -5.23 -21.09 -5.52
C HIS A 9 -4.04 -21.63 -4.73
N TYR A 10 -3.03 -22.15 -5.41
CA TYR A 10 -1.77 -22.55 -4.76
C TYR A 10 -0.86 -21.33 -4.67
N VAL A 11 -0.41 -21.01 -3.46
CA VAL A 11 0.60 -19.97 -3.20
C VAL A 11 1.91 -20.69 -2.92
N VAL A 12 2.89 -20.53 -3.82
CA VAL A 12 4.24 -21.09 -3.65
C VAL A 12 4.94 -20.30 -2.55
N ARG A 13 5.31 -20.98 -1.44
CA ARG A 13 5.78 -20.31 -0.21
C ARG A 13 7.20 -19.77 -0.31
N ASP A 14 8.05 -20.39 -1.14
CA ASP A 14 9.49 -20.16 -1.17
C ASP A 14 9.97 -19.41 -2.43
N SER A 15 9.06 -18.68 -3.09
CA SER A 15 9.38 -17.84 -4.26
C SER A 15 9.79 -16.42 -3.84
N LEU A 16 10.78 -15.84 -4.54
CA LEU A 16 11.20 -14.43 -4.37
C LEU A 16 10.10 -13.41 -4.74
N LEU A 17 9.10 -13.85 -5.49
CA LEU A 17 7.98 -13.04 -5.98
C LEU A 17 6.64 -13.71 -5.63
N PRO A 18 5.56 -12.96 -5.36
CA PRO A 18 4.21 -13.50 -5.25
C PRO A 18 3.81 -14.36 -6.46
N VAL A 19 3.53 -15.65 -6.20
CA VAL A 19 3.10 -16.64 -7.19
C VAL A 19 1.73 -17.22 -6.80
N VAL A 20 0.82 -17.29 -7.76
CA VAL A 20 -0.45 -18.03 -7.65
C VAL A 20 -0.62 -18.95 -8.86
N ILE A 21 -1.04 -20.18 -8.60
CA ILE A 21 -1.42 -21.15 -9.63
C ILE A 21 -2.92 -21.37 -9.55
N VAL A 22 -3.59 -21.39 -10.71
CA VAL A 22 -5.04 -21.62 -10.82
C VAL A 22 -5.34 -22.65 -11.91
N ARG A 23 -6.05 -23.72 -11.53
CA ARG A 23 -6.47 -24.80 -12.44
C ARG A 23 -7.85 -24.49 -13.06
N TRP A 24 -8.02 -24.87 -14.32
CA TRP A 24 -9.25 -24.68 -15.11
C TRP A 24 -9.38 -25.72 -16.23
N GLN A 25 -10.48 -25.67 -16.98
CA GLN A 25 -10.78 -26.59 -18.09
C GLN A 25 -11.02 -25.81 -19.39
N MET A 26 -10.39 -26.26 -20.48
CA MET A 26 -10.76 -25.82 -21.83
C MET A 26 -12.03 -26.56 -22.29
N ASN A 27 -12.15 -27.85 -21.95
CA ASN A 27 -13.34 -28.68 -22.15
C ASN A 27 -13.35 -29.83 -21.12
N ASP A 28 -14.33 -30.73 -21.18
CA ASP A 28 -14.51 -31.87 -20.27
C ASP A 28 -13.29 -32.83 -20.17
N ARG A 29 -12.31 -32.74 -21.08
CA ARG A 29 -11.10 -33.58 -21.12
C ARG A 29 -9.80 -32.80 -20.95
N GLU A 30 -9.74 -31.54 -21.40
CA GLU A 30 -8.54 -30.71 -21.35
C GLU A 30 -8.48 -29.86 -20.08
N HIS A 31 -7.74 -30.36 -19.09
CA HIS A 31 -7.35 -29.60 -17.91
C HIS A 31 -6.09 -28.76 -18.18
N ARG A 32 -6.07 -27.54 -17.63
CA ARG A 32 -4.99 -26.56 -17.78
C ARG A 32 -4.73 -25.91 -16.43
N ALA A 33 -3.49 -25.51 -16.17
CA ALA A 33 -3.16 -24.66 -15.04
C ALA A 33 -2.43 -23.40 -15.52
N SER A 34 -2.85 -22.25 -15.01
CA SER A 34 -2.18 -20.98 -15.25
C SER A 34 -1.30 -20.66 -14.07
N VAL A 35 0.01 -20.60 -14.32
CA VAL A 35 1.01 -20.18 -13.34
C VAL A 35 1.20 -18.68 -13.51
N ILE A 36 1.01 -17.92 -12.43
CA ILE A 36 0.94 -16.46 -12.44
C ILE A 36 1.95 -15.95 -11.40
N CYS A 37 2.94 -15.18 -11.85
CA CYS A 37 3.97 -14.59 -11.00
C CYS A 37 3.92 -13.07 -11.15
N LYS A 38 4.05 -12.32 -10.05
CA LYS A 38 3.94 -10.86 -10.05
C LYS A 38 5.12 -10.23 -9.32
N GLY A 39 5.70 -9.18 -9.91
CA GLY A 39 6.75 -8.39 -9.29
C GLY A 39 6.41 -6.91 -9.30
N THR A 40 6.52 -6.24 -8.16
CA THR A 40 6.43 -4.78 -8.03
C THR A 40 7.84 -4.19 -8.10
N PHE A 41 8.02 -3.15 -8.92
CA PHE A 41 9.27 -2.47 -9.17
C PHE A 41 9.10 -0.97 -8.90
N ASP A 42 10.14 -0.35 -8.36
CA ASP A 42 10.23 1.10 -8.19
C ASP A 42 10.52 1.74 -9.56
N LEU A 43 9.86 2.87 -9.88
CA LEU A 43 10.11 3.65 -11.10
C LEU A 43 11.44 4.43 -10.99
N THR A 44 12.56 3.71 -11.04
CA THR A 44 13.91 4.31 -11.10
C THR A 44 14.34 4.53 -12.55
N PRO A 45 14.99 5.66 -12.90
CA PRO A 45 15.47 5.91 -14.25
C PRO A 45 16.48 4.86 -14.74
N GLY A 46 16.53 4.65 -16.06
CA GLY A 46 17.47 3.73 -16.71
C GLY A 46 17.04 2.27 -16.66
N ARG A 47 16.81 1.68 -15.48
CA ARG A 47 16.22 0.33 -15.34
C ARG A 47 15.35 0.23 -14.09
N LEU A 48 14.22 -0.47 -14.21
CA LEU A 48 13.34 -0.79 -13.10
C LEU A 48 14.05 -1.65 -12.05
N ARG A 49 13.91 -1.29 -10.77
CA ARG A 49 14.49 -2.02 -9.65
C ARG A 49 13.40 -2.70 -8.84
N LEU A 50 13.64 -3.96 -8.43
CA LEU A 50 12.66 -4.72 -7.66
C LEU A 50 12.40 -4.03 -6.32
N ALA A 51 11.14 -3.69 -6.06
CA ALA A 51 10.74 -2.92 -4.88
C ALA A 51 10.92 -3.73 -3.60
N ARG A 52 11.27 -3.06 -2.49
CA ARG A 52 11.39 -3.73 -1.17
C ARG A 52 10.07 -4.34 -0.67
N ARG A 53 8.94 -3.80 -1.13
CA ARG A 53 7.60 -4.32 -0.84
C ARG A 53 6.97 -4.78 -2.16
N GLN A 54 6.65 -6.06 -2.23
CA GLN A 54 5.91 -6.67 -3.33
C GLN A 54 4.40 -6.54 -3.10
N ASP A 55 3.62 -6.41 -4.17
CA ASP A 55 2.16 -6.46 -4.11
C ASP A 55 1.66 -7.88 -4.41
N ASP A 56 0.74 -8.40 -3.59
CA ASP A 56 0.14 -9.72 -3.78
C ASP A 56 -0.47 -9.90 -5.18
N VAL A 57 -0.48 -11.14 -5.69
CA VAL A 57 -1.32 -11.52 -6.84
C VAL A 57 -2.79 -11.43 -6.40
N PHE A 58 -3.55 -10.46 -6.92
CA PHE A 58 -4.92 -10.23 -6.45
C PHE A 58 -5.88 -11.28 -7.04
N PRO A 59 -6.58 -12.10 -6.22
CA PRO A 59 -7.51 -13.12 -6.72
C PRO A 59 -8.85 -12.51 -7.18
N SER A 60 -9.20 -11.33 -6.68
CA SER A 60 -10.40 -10.57 -7.05
C SER A 60 -10.04 -9.13 -7.42
N PRO A 61 -10.91 -8.41 -8.16
CA PRO A 61 -10.76 -6.97 -8.36
C PRO A 61 -10.73 -6.22 -7.01
N ARG A 62 -10.03 -5.09 -6.96
CA ARG A 62 -9.87 -4.25 -5.75
C ARG A 62 -9.79 -2.77 -6.12
N SER A 63 -10.79 -1.96 -5.75
CA SER A 63 -10.79 -0.48 -5.89
C SER A 63 -10.19 0.01 -7.23
N GLY A 64 -10.80 -0.40 -8.35
CA GLY A 64 -10.34 -0.06 -9.71
C GLY A 64 -9.17 -0.89 -10.25
N MET A 65 -8.57 -1.80 -9.49
CA MET A 65 -7.65 -2.82 -10.03
C MET A 65 -8.46 -4.02 -10.58
N PRO A 66 -8.05 -4.60 -11.72
CA PRO A 66 -8.53 -5.93 -12.13
C PRO A 66 -7.97 -7.00 -11.18
N THR A 67 -8.54 -8.21 -11.25
CA THR A 67 -7.89 -9.41 -10.70
C THR A 67 -6.63 -9.75 -11.52
N ASP A 68 -5.57 -10.20 -10.85
CA ASP A 68 -4.41 -10.82 -11.48
C ASP A 68 -4.67 -12.30 -11.80
N VAL A 69 -5.67 -12.93 -11.17
CA VAL A 69 -5.97 -14.36 -11.35
C VAL A 69 -7.05 -14.56 -12.41
N VAL A 70 -6.60 -14.62 -13.66
CA VAL A 70 -7.39 -14.95 -14.86
C VAL A 70 -6.66 -16.06 -15.65
N PRO A 71 -7.35 -16.87 -16.47
CA PRO A 71 -6.75 -18.07 -17.07
C PRO A 71 -5.71 -17.71 -18.13
N ILE A 72 -6.06 -16.81 -19.03
CA ILE A 72 -5.20 -16.40 -20.13
C ILE A 72 -5.61 -15.00 -20.58
N LYS A 73 -4.63 -14.12 -20.76
CA LYS A 73 -4.80 -12.90 -21.55
C LYS A 73 -4.18 -13.15 -22.92
N PRO A 74 -4.92 -13.14 -24.04
CA PRO A 74 -4.30 -13.33 -25.35
C PRO A 74 -3.23 -12.27 -25.63
N ARG A 75 -3.49 -11.00 -25.28
CA ARG A 75 -2.57 -9.87 -25.41
C ARG A 75 -1.96 -9.46 -24.08
N ALA A 76 -0.85 -8.72 -24.10
CA ALA A 76 -0.31 -8.06 -22.91
C ALA A 76 -1.04 -6.74 -22.65
N ASP A 77 -1.56 -6.56 -21.44
CA ASP A 77 -2.19 -5.31 -20.97
C ASP A 77 -1.11 -4.29 -20.55
N VAL A 78 -1.25 -3.03 -20.95
CA VAL A 78 -0.46 -1.91 -20.37
C VAL A 78 -1.43 -0.85 -19.86
N TYR A 79 -1.43 -0.53 -18.56
CA TYR A 79 -2.31 0.51 -18.01
C TYR A 79 -1.67 1.36 -16.92
N VAL A 80 -2.14 2.60 -16.81
CA VAL A 80 -1.64 3.60 -15.86
C VAL A 80 -2.77 4.06 -14.94
N ARG A 81 -2.47 4.23 -13.65
CA ARG A 81 -3.35 4.79 -12.63
C ARG A 81 -2.63 5.89 -11.85
N GLY A 82 -3.41 6.81 -11.28
CA GLY A 82 -2.92 7.88 -10.40
C GLY A 82 -3.22 9.27 -10.96
N SER A 83 -2.21 10.12 -10.98
CA SER A 83 -2.25 11.49 -11.52
C SER A 83 -1.28 11.71 -12.67
N ALA A 84 -1.53 12.74 -13.46
CA ALA A 84 -0.52 13.42 -14.28
C ALA A 84 0.08 14.61 -13.51
N PHE A 85 1.35 14.93 -13.79
CA PHE A 85 2.16 15.90 -13.06
C PHE A 85 2.77 16.96 -13.98
N ALA A 86 2.49 18.23 -13.69
CA ALA A 86 3.15 19.36 -14.33
C ALA A 86 4.64 19.41 -13.93
N PRO A 87 5.51 20.07 -14.71
CA PRO A 87 6.93 20.21 -14.36
C PRO A 87 7.13 20.73 -12.92
N PRO A 88 8.14 20.23 -12.17
CA PRO A 88 8.38 20.65 -10.79
C PRO A 88 8.42 22.16 -10.62
N GLY A 89 7.74 22.66 -9.58
CA GLY A 89 7.61 24.10 -9.30
C GLY A 89 6.61 24.87 -10.18
N THR A 90 6.05 24.26 -11.23
CA THR A 90 5.09 24.91 -12.15
C THR A 90 3.63 24.54 -11.89
N ARG A 91 2.71 25.26 -12.53
CA ARG A 91 1.28 24.93 -12.61
C ARG A 91 0.78 25.23 -14.01
N THR A 92 -0.05 24.38 -14.61
CA THR A 92 -0.54 24.53 -15.99
C THR A 92 -2.06 24.48 -16.12
N GLU A 93 -2.61 25.03 -17.21
CA GLU A 93 -4.01 24.83 -17.62
C GLU A 93 -4.21 23.59 -18.52
N LEU A 94 -3.13 23.11 -19.15
CA LEU A 94 -3.13 21.96 -20.08
C LEU A 94 -1.80 21.21 -19.97
N LEU A 95 -1.90 19.89 -19.97
CA LEU A 95 -0.78 18.96 -19.96
C LEU A 95 -1.09 17.80 -20.92
N ILE A 96 -0.10 17.34 -21.69
CA ILE A 96 -0.22 16.08 -22.43
C ILE A 96 0.53 15.03 -21.62
N ALA A 97 -0.19 14.02 -21.14
CA ALA A 97 0.40 12.87 -20.47
C ALA A 97 0.47 11.70 -21.47
N SER A 98 1.60 10.99 -21.51
CA SER A 98 1.82 9.89 -22.46
C SER A 98 2.52 8.70 -21.81
N VAL A 99 2.11 7.50 -22.20
CA VAL A 99 2.87 6.25 -21.97
C VAL A 99 3.28 5.66 -23.32
N ALA A 100 4.52 5.20 -23.42
CA ALA A 100 5.00 4.43 -24.55
C ALA A 100 5.85 3.24 -24.09
N ILE A 101 5.64 2.08 -24.71
CA ILE A 101 6.38 0.84 -24.46
C ILE A 101 6.22 -0.10 -25.67
N GLY A 102 7.33 -0.59 -26.24
CA GLY A 102 7.31 -1.34 -27.49
C GLY A 102 6.61 -0.57 -28.63
N SER A 103 5.65 -1.19 -29.29
CA SER A 103 4.83 -0.55 -30.35
C SER A 103 3.62 0.25 -29.83
N LEU A 104 3.41 0.33 -28.52
CA LEU A 104 2.34 1.13 -27.91
C LEU A 104 2.86 2.55 -27.65
N LYS A 105 2.16 3.55 -28.17
CA LYS A 105 2.21 4.94 -27.67
C LYS A 105 0.78 5.45 -27.52
N LYS A 106 0.41 5.91 -26.32
CA LYS A 106 -0.89 6.52 -26.04
C LYS A 106 -0.71 7.80 -25.25
N SER A 107 -1.48 8.83 -25.60
CA SER A 107 -1.44 10.15 -24.97
C SER A 107 -2.86 10.65 -24.67
N ILE A 108 -3.01 11.40 -23.58
CA ILE A 108 -4.24 12.10 -23.20
C ILE A 108 -3.94 13.57 -22.92
N ALA A 109 -4.91 14.44 -23.19
CA ALA A 109 -4.88 15.83 -22.73
C ALA A 109 -5.54 15.90 -21.34
N VAL A 110 -4.81 16.44 -20.37
CA VAL A 110 -5.30 16.72 -19.02
C VAL A 110 -5.39 18.24 -18.85
N HIS A 111 -6.59 18.73 -18.60
CA HIS A 111 -6.88 20.16 -18.45
C HIS A 111 -7.21 20.51 -17.00
N ALA A 112 -7.01 21.79 -16.65
CA ALA A 112 -7.61 22.36 -15.44
C ALA A 112 -9.14 22.24 -15.49
N ASP A 113 -9.78 22.18 -14.32
CA ASP A 113 -11.25 22.15 -14.18
C ASP A 113 -11.91 23.20 -15.06
N CYS A 114 -12.96 22.84 -15.79
CA CYS A 114 -13.79 23.80 -16.50
C CYS A 114 -15.26 23.38 -16.56
N ALA A 115 -16.13 24.37 -16.72
CA ALA A 115 -17.56 24.19 -16.81
C ALA A 115 -18.17 25.32 -17.65
N TYR A 116 -19.31 25.09 -18.30
CA TYR A 116 -20.11 26.18 -18.85
C TYR A 116 -21.04 26.74 -17.78
N SER A 117 -21.12 28.08 -17.65
CA SER A 117 -22.17 28.73 -16.87
C SER A 117 -23.55 28.46 -17.47
N ARG A 118 -24.63 28.79 -16.74
CA ARG A 118 -26.01 28.68 -17.24
C ARG A 118 -26.23 29.50 -18.53
N ASP A 119 -25.48 30.58 -18.67
CA ASP A 119 -25.48 31.52 -19.80
C ASP A 119 -24.57 31.05 -20.96
N GLY A 120 -24.08 29.80 -20.92
CA GLY A 120 -23.25 29.20 -21.96
C GLY A 120 -21.79 29.69 -22.00
N ARG A 121 -21.35 30.54 -21.06
CA ARG A 121 -19.96 31.02 -21.00
C ARG A 121 -19.05 29.94 -20.42
N LEU A 122 -17.95 29.61 -21.12
CA LEU A 122 -16.91 28.73 -20.59
C LEU A 122 -16.19 29.40 -19.41
N GLU A 123 -16.22 28.77 -18.24
CA GLU A 123 -15.45 29.15 -17.06
C GLU A 123 -14.29 28.17 -16.85
N ARG A 124 -13.09 28.70 -16.61
CA ARG A 124 -11.88 27.91 -16.32
C ARG A 124 -11.50 28.03 -14.85
N GLY A 125 -11.06 26.92 -14.28
CA GLY A 125 -10.52 26.79 -12.93
C GLY A 125 -9.06 27.24 -12.84
N LYS A 126 -8.43 26.94 -11.71
CA LYS A 126 -7.05 27.34 -11.43
C LYS A 126 -6.05 26.36 -12.06
N PRO A 127 -4.88 26.83 -12.56
CA PRO A 127 -3.80 25.96 -12.99
C PRO A 127 -3.40 24.91 -11.94
N PHE A 128 -3.15 23.69 -12.39
CA PHE A 128 -2.84 22.53 -11.55
C PHE A 128 -1.35 22.17 -11.63
N ALA A 129 -0.81 21.65 -10.51
CA ALA A 129 0.50 20.98 -10.49
C ALA A 129 0.36 19.45 -10.65
N ARG A 130 -0.80 18.90 -10.25
CA ARG A 130 -1.17 17.49 -10.27
C ARG A 130 -2.67 17.38 -10.55
N ALA A 131 -3.08 16.44 -11.39
CA ALA A 131 -4.49 16.16 -11.69
C ALA A 131 -4.73 14.67 -11.92
N SER A 132 -5.85 14.14 -11.42
CA SER A 132 -6.20 12.72 -11.56
C SER A 132 -6.45 12.34 -13.03
N ILE A 133 -6.00 11.15 -13.43
CA ILE A 133 -6.22 10.56 -14.76
C ILE A 133 -7.24 9.40 -14.74
N GLY A 134 -8.06 9.32 -13.69
CA GLY A 134 -9.13 8.33 -13.54
C GLY A 134 -10.28 8.51 -14.54
N TYR A 135 -11.06 7.44 -14.75
CA TYR A 135 -12.18 7.45 -15.70
C TYR A 135 -13.32 8.40 -15.30
N GLU A 136 -13.39 8.76 -14.02
CA GLU A 136 -14.33 9.72 -13.42
C GLU A 136 -14.03 11.18 -13.86
N GLN A 137 -12.83 11.41 -14.41
CA GLN A 137 -12.36 12.69 -14.95
C GLN A 137 -12.54 12.80 -16.47
N ALA A 138 -12.81 11.67 -17.13
CA ALA A 138 -13.04 11.59 -18.56
C ALA A 138 -14.53 11.70 -18.90
N ALA A 139 -14.82 11.87 -20.19
CA ALA A 139 -16.19 11.78 -20.70
C ALA A 139 -16.77 10.37 -20.51
N GLY A 140 -18.09 10.25 -20.35
CA GLY A 140 -18.75 8.97 -20.20
C GLY A 140 -20.21 9.09 -19.77
N GLY A 141 -20.58 8.35 -18.73
CA GLY A 141 -21.93 8.25 -18.20
C GLY A 141 -22.66 6.98 -18.63
N LYS A 142 -23.82 6.72 -18.02
CA LYS A 142 -24.62 5.50 -18.21
C LYS A 142 -24.94 5.24 -19.69
N GLY A 143 -24.65 4.03 -20.16
CA GLY A 143 -24.85 3.63 -21.56
C GLY A 143 -23.70 3.98 -22.52
N THR A 144 -22.69 4.72 -22.05
CA THR A 144 -21.39 4.79 -22.74
C THR A 144 -20.47 3.67 -22.26
N TRP A 145 -19.35 3.43 -22.94
CA TRP A 145 -18.36 2.44 -22.49
C TRP A 145 -17.65 2.83 -21.18
N ASN A 146 -17.72 4.10 -20.77
CA ASN A 146 -17.22 4.62 -19.50
C ASN A 146 -18.41 5.03 -18.58
N PRO A 147 -19.09 4.08 -17.92
CA PRO A 147 -20.30 4.36 -17.14
C PRO A 147 -20.10 5.30 -15.95
N VAL A 148 -18.86 5.47 -15.46
CA VAL A 148 -18.51 6.35 -14.32
C VAL A 148 -18.02 7.75 -14.74
N GLY A 149 -17.83 7.98 -16.05
CA GLY A 149 -17.37 9.26 -16.58
C GLY A 149 -18.43 10.37 -16.53
N ILE A 150 -17.99 11.58 -16.83
CA ILE A 150 -18.83 12.77 -16.88
C ILE A 150 -19.73 12.71 -18.11
N ALA A 151 -21.04 12.65 -17.90
CA ALA A 151 -22.05 12.70 -18.96
C ALA A 151 -22.11 14.08 -19.63
N ASN A 152 -22.51 14.12 -20.90
CA ASN A 152 -22.52 15.33 -21.74
C ASN A 152 -23.51 16.42 -21.27
N ASP A 153 -24.45 16.05 -20.40
CA ASP A 153 -25.48 16.87 -19.77
C ASP A 153 -25.26 17.04 -18.24
N ALA A 154 -24.16 16.52 -17.69
CA ALA A 154 -23.92 16.49 -16.25
C ALA A 154 -23.69 17.88 -15.66
N VAL A 155 -24.63 18.36 -14.82
CA VAL A 155 -24.52 19.63 -14.09
C VAL A 155 -23.89 19.47 -12.71
N ASP A 156 -23.20 20.52 -12.23
CA ASP A 156 -22.73 20.63 -10.85
C ASP A 156 -23.83 21.14 -9.90
N GLY A 157 -23.53 21.17 -8.59
CA GLY A 157 -24.45 21.69 -7.56
C GLY A 157 -24.75 23.20 -7.64
N LYS A 158 -24.19 23.92 -8.63
CA LYS A 158 -24.49 25.33 -8.95
C LYS A 158 -25.31 25.43 -10.25
N GLY A 159 -25.56 24.32 -10.94
CA GLY A 159 -26.23 24.26 -12.24
C GLY A 159 -25.32 24.67 -13.40
N ARG A 160 -24.02 24.41 -13.31
CA ARG A 160 -23.03 24.61 -14.38
C ARG A 160 -22.81 23.29 -15.10
N LEU A 161 -22.73 23.29 -16.42
CA LEU A 161 -22.46 22.07 -17.18
C LEU A 161 -20.98 21.67 -17.00
N ARG A 162 -20.73 20.51 -16.40
CA ARG A 162 -19.38 19.99 -16.14
C ARG A 162 -18.71 19.59 -17.45
N ILE A 163 -17.40 19.81 -17.56
CA ILE A 163 -16.60 19.39 -18.71
C ILE A 163 -15.54 18.39 -18.23
N PRO A 164 -15.29 17.29 -18.95
CA PRO A 164 -14.17 16.40 -18.69
C PRO A 164 -12.82 17.14 -18.62
N THR A 165 -12.03 16.85 -17.59
CA THR A 165 -10.65 17.32 -17.45
C THR A 165 -9.70 16.43 -18.25
N VAL A 166 -9.98 15.12 -18.35
CA VAL A 166 -9.30 14.17 -19.24
C VAL A 166 -10.00 14.12 -20.61
N ARG A 167 -9.26 14.37 -21.69
CA ARG A 167 -9.77 14.43 -23.08
C ARG A 167 -8.79 13.83 -24.09
N PRO A 168 -9.24 13.50 -25.32
CA PRO A 168 -8.33 13.18 -26.42
C PRO A 168 -7.41 14.36 -26.74
N VAL A 169 -6.17 14.07 -27.12
CA VAL A 169 -5.22 15.11 -27.56
C VAL A 169 -5.75 15.79 -28.82
N GLY A 170 -5.70 17.13 -28.85
CA GLY A 170 -6.25 17.94 -29.95
C GLY A 170 -7.77 18.16 -29.92
N PHE A 171 -8.49 17.61 -28.93
CA PHE A 171 -9.93 17.85 -28.81
C PHE A 171 -10.24 19.28 -28.36
N THR A 172 -10.85 20.08 -29.24
CA THR A 172 -11.26 21.46 -28.97
C THR A 172 -12.69 21.53 -28.45
N LEU A 173 -12.90 22.27 -27.36
CA LEU A 173 -14.25 22.57 -26.84
C LEU A 173 -14.95 23.59 -27.75
N GLY A 174 -16.14 23.24 -28.23
CA GLY A 174 -17.02 24.11 -29.03
C GLY A 174 -18.07 24.80 -28.16
N SER A 175 -19.34 24.64 -28.52
CA SER A 175 -20.49 25.05 -27.71
C SER A 175 -20.66 24.17 -26.46
N PRO A 176 -21.50 24.58 -25.50
CA PRO A 176 -22.04 23.67 -24.49
C PRO A 176 -22.67 22.41 -25.14
N GLY A 177 -22.58 21.27 -24.47
CA GLY A 177 -23.17 20.01 -24.93
C GLY A 177 -22.50 19.33 -26.14
N VAL A 178 -21.30 19.76 -26.56
CA VAL A 178 -20.51 19.00 -27.55
C VAL A 178 -19.96 17.73 -26.91
N ALA A 179 -20.43 16.57 -27.40
CA ALA A 179 -20.05 15.26 -26.89
C ALA A 179 -18.53 15.02 -27.00
N VAL A 180 -17.86 14.99 -25.84
CA VAL A 180 -16.44 14.65 -25.73
C VAL A 180 -16.26 13.13 -25.85
N PRO A 181 -15.35 12.61 -26.69
CA PRO A 181 -15.05 11.19 -26.73
C PRO A 181 -14.42 10.70 -25.41
N PRO A 182 -14.92 9.63 -24.78
CA PRO A 182 -14.27 9.00 -23.63
C PRO A 182 -12.85 8.54 -23.97
N ILE A 183 -11.92 8.71 -23.02
CA ILE A 183 -10.53 8.25 -23.10
C ILE A 183 -9.98 8.06 -21.68
N GLY A 184 -8.89 7.32 -21.51
CA GLY A 184 -8.19 7.16 -20.24
C GLY A 184 -7.07 6.13 -20.38
N PHE A 185 -6.24 6.00 -19.34
CA PHE A 185 -5.16 4.99 -19.26
C PHE A 185 -5.49 3.78 -18.39
N GLY A 186 -6.58 3.82 -17.62
CA GLY A 186 -6.88 2.82 -16.61
C GLY A 186 -7.27 1.44 -17.16
N PRO A 187 -7.29 0.41 -16.31
CA PRO A 187 -7.90 -0.88 -16.65
C PRO A 187 -9.43 -0.79 -16.64
N ILE A 188 -10.09 -1.46 -17.57
CA ILE A 188 -11.55 -1.57 -17.68
C ILE A 188 -12.06 -2.64 -16.71
N PRO A 189 -12.99 -2.30 -15.78
CA PRO A 189 -13.67 -3.28 -14.93
C PRO A 189 -14.44 -4.34 -15.71
N GLU A 190 -14.50 -5.56 -15.19
CA GLU A 190 -15.11 -6.70 -15.89
C GLU A 190 -16.64 -6.61 -16.07
N HIS A 191 -17.31 -5.82 -15.22
CA HIS A 191 -18.74 -5.58 -15.28
C HIS A 191 -19.14 -4.45 -16.25
N TRP A 192 -18.18 -3.74 -16.85
CA TRP A 192 -18.48 -2.73 -17.87
C TRP A 192 -18.78 -3.39 -19.21
N ASP A 193 -19.74 -2.82 -19.96
CA ASP A 193 -20.23 -3.39 -21.22
C ASP A 193 -19.12 -3.65 -22.25
N LEU A 194 -18.06 -2.84 -22.26
CA LEU A 194 -16.90 -3.00 -23.14
C LEU A 194 -16.13 -4.32 -22.94
N ARG A 195 -16.19 -4.90 -21.73
CA ARG A 195 -15.70 -6.27 -21.47
C ARG A 195 -16.86 -7.27 -21.46
N ARG A 196 -17.99 -6.91 -20.85
CA ARG A 196 -19.13 -7.82 -20.65
C ARG A 196 -19.75 -8.32 -21.96
N SER A 197 -19.85 -7.47 -22.98
CA SER A 197 -20.35 -7.81 -24.33
C SER A 197 -19.51 -8.83 -25.10
N LYS A 198 -18.27 -9.11 -24.67
CA LYS A 198 -17.43 -10.15 -25.26
C LYS A 198 -17.89 -11.57 -24.89
N LEU A 199 -18.77 -11.69 -23.91
CA LEU A 199 -19.31 -12.95 -23.40
C LEU A 199 -20.75 -13.16 -23.90
N PRO A 200 -21.19 -14.41 -24.12
CA PRO A 200 -22.59 -14.70 -24.41
C PRO A 200 -23.53 -14.16 -23.32
N SER A 201 -24.67 -13.60 -23.73
CA SER A 201 -25.71 -13.06 -22.85
C SER A 201 -26.14 -14.08 -21.79
N GLY A 202 -26.30 -13.64 -20.55
CA GLY A 202 -26.69 -14.49 -19.42
C GLY A 202 -25.57 -15.34 -18.80
N THR A 203 -24.33 -15.28 -19.30
CA THR A 203 -23.20 -15.99 -18.66
C THR A 203 -22.87 -15.43 -17.28
N GLY A 204 -22.85 -16.27 -16.25
CA GLY A 204 -22.45 -15.91 -14.87
C GLY A 204 -20.94 -15.70 -14.67
N LEU A 205 -20.17 -15.55 -15.76
CA LEU A 205 -18.71 -15.49 -15.74
C LEU A 205 -18.18 -14.15 -15.18
N THR A 206 -17.36 -14.22 -14.13
CA THR A 206 -16.69 -13.09 -13.45
C THR A 206 -15.32 -13.53 -12.94
N ALA A 207 -14.52 -12.63 -12.37
CA ALA A 207 -13.27 -12.92 -11.67
C ALA A 207 -13.39 -14.02 -10.60
N SER A 208 -14.54 -14.12 -9.92
CA SER A 208 -14.77 -15.08 -8.85
C SER A 208 -15.40 -16.39 -9.29
N THR A 209 -16.04 -16.44 -10.47
CA THR A 209 -16.73 -17.65 -10.96
C THR A 209 -15.98 -18.38 -12.08
N TRP A 210 -15.10 -17.70 -12.83
CA TRP A 210 -14.48 -18.28 -14.03
C TRP A 210 -13.77 -19.64 -13.85
N PRO A 211 -13.12 -19.98 -12.72
CA PRO A 211 -12.45 -21.28 -12.57
C PRO A 211 -13.42 -22.47 -12.55
N ALA A 212 -14.71 -22.23 -12.31
CA ALA A 212 -15.77 -23.22 -12.37
C ALA A 212 -16.39 -23.40 -13.78
N TYR A 213 -15.98 -22.60 -14.76
CA TYR A 213 -16.46 -22.67 -16.15
C TYR A 213 -15.46 -23.42 -17.05
N MET A 214 -15.99 -24.24 -17.96
CA MET A 214 -15.26 -24.65 -19.16
C MET A 214 -15.13 -23.45 -20.10
N LEU A 215 -13.92 -23.19 -20.61
CA LEU A 215 -13.62 -21.97 -21.36
C LEU A 215 -13.60 -22.14 -22.89
N GLY A 216 -13.81 -23.36 -23.40
CA GLY A 216 -13.99 -23.63 -24.82
C GLY A 216 -15.26 -22.98 -25.36
N GLY A 217 -15.10 -21.82 -26.02
CA GLY A 217 -16.18 -20.96 -26.49
C GLY A 217 -16.26 -19.60 -25.77
N VAL A 218 -15.50 -19.39 -24.69
CA VAL A 218 -15.33 -18.07 -24.06
C VAL A 218 -14.34 -17.25 -24.88
N ASN A 219 -14.73 -16.03 -25.26
CA ASN A 219 -13.82 -15.08 -25.91
C ASN A 219 -12.74 -14.65 -24.91
N SER A 220 -11.53 -15.18 -25.06
CA SER A 220 -10.42 -14.96 -24.13
C SER A 220 -9.99 -13.48 -24.01
N SER A 221 -10.34 -12.61 -24.98
CA SER A 221 -10.11 -11.16 -24.86
C SER A 221 -11.01 -10.48 -23.81
N PHE A 222 -11.95 -11.20 -23.18
CA PHE A 222 -12.63 -10.77 -21.95
C PHE A 222 -11.65 -10.60 -20.77
N PHE A 223 -10.61 -11.42 -20.69
CA PHE A 223 -9.67 -11.44 -19.57
C PHE A 223 -8.59 -10.34 -19.66
N ASN A 224 -8.36 -9.77 -20.85
CA ASN A 224 -7.63 -8.52 -20.99
C ASN A 224 -8.39 -7.38 -20.32
N ALA A 225 -7.72 -6.66 -19.42
CA ALA A 225 -8.26 -5.54 -18.68
C ALA A 225 -7.93 -4.18 -19.32
N ALA A 226 -6.86 -4.06 -20.10
CA ALA A 226 -6.54 -2.81 -20.77
C ALA A 226 -7.54 -2.51 -21.92
N PRO A 227 -7.80 -1.23 -22.23
CA PRO A 227 -8.42 -0.82 -23.49
C PRO A 227 -7.71 -1.40 -24.73
N ALA A 228 -8.40 -1.50 -25.87
CA ALA A 228 -7.86 -2.17 -27.06
C ALA A 228 -6.64 -1.45 -27.68
N ASP A 229 -6.55 -0.13 -27.53
CA ASP A 229 -5.39 0.71 -27.89
C ASP A 229 -4.24 0.63 -26.87
N GLN A 230 -4.40 -0.19 -25.83
CA GLN A 230 -3.45 -0.44 -24.75
C GLN A 230 -3.06 -1.94 -24.62
N GLN A 231 -3.29 -2.72 -25.69
CA GLN A 231 -3.02 -4.16 -25.72
C GLN A 231 -1.97 -4.54 -26.76
N LEU A 232 -0.78 -4.90 -26.28
CA LEU A 232 0.35 -5.39 -27.08
C LEU A 232 0.24 -6.89 -27.40
N VAL A 233 0.89 -7.36 -28.46
CA VAL A 233 0.99 -8.81 -28.74
C VAL A 233 1.85 -9.50 -27.66
N SER A 234 2.97 -8.86 -27.31
CA SER A 234 3.93 -9.25 -26.29
C SER A 234 4.71 -8.01 -25.82
N VAL A 235 5.38 -8.11 -24.68
CA VAL A 235 6.31 -7.11 -24.14
C VAL A 235 7.67 -7.79 -23.94
N GLY A 236 8.77 -7.19 -24.39
CA GLY A 236 10.12 -7.74 -24.19
C GLY A 236 10.61 -7.61 -22.74
N ASP A 237 11.54 -8.48 -22.33
CA ASP A 237 12.03 -8.51 -20.93
C ASP A 237 12.75 -7.21 -20.51
N GLU A 238 13.36 -6.50 -21.47
CA GLU A 238 14.12 -5.26 -21.31
C GLU A 238 13.50 -4.06 -22.06
N GLU A 239 12.23 -4.17 -22.44
CA GLU A 239 11.49 -3.16 -23.22
C GLU A 239 11.61 -1.75 -22.61
N THR A 240 11.80 -0.72 -23.44
CA THR A 240 11.89 0.66 -22.93
C THR A 240 10.49 1.21 -22.64
N LEU A 241 10.26 1.58 -21.38
CA LEU A 241 9.10 2.31 -20.90
C LEU A 241 9.42 3.82 -20.81
N THR A 242 8.68 4.62 -21.55
CA THR A 242 8.71 6.09 -21.50
C THR A 242 7.41 6.63 -20.92
N LEU A 243 7.53 7.54 -19.97
CA LEU A 243 6.44 8.22 -19.26
C LEU A 243 6.61 9.73 -19.40
N GLU A 244 5.75 10.38 -20.20
CA GLU A 244 5.65 11.83 -20.31
C GLU A 244 4.58 12.30 -19.31
N HIS A 245 4.94 13.18 -18.38
CA HIS A 245 4.07 13.77 -17.34
C HIS A 245 3.33 12.78 -16.43
N LEU A 246 3.86 11.57 -16.27
CA LEU A 246 3.34 10.50 -15.42
C LEU A 246 4.33 10.09 -14.29
N HIS A 247 5.31 10.95 -13.99
CA HIS A 247 6.21 10.84 -12.84
C HIS A 247 6.23 12.19 -12.09
N SER A 248 6.25 12.17 -10.76
CA SER A 248 6.10 13.37 -9.91
C SER A 248 7.26 14.37 -10.03
N GLU A 249 8.48 13.86 -10.20
CA GLU A 249 9.72 14.66 -10.24
C GLU A 249 10.26 14.92 -11.65
N LEU A 250 9.81 14.14 -12.65
CA LEU A 250 10.47 14.06 -13.96
C LEU A 250 9.44 14.22 -15.09
N PRO A 251 9.43 15.37 -15.81
CA PRO A 251 8.49 15.63 -16.91
C PRO A 251 8.55 14.58 -18.03
N THR A 252 9.74 14.05 -18.28
CA THR A 252 9.96 12.88 -19.14
C THR A 252 10.80 11.88 -18.36
N PHE A 253 10.23 10.73 -18.06
CA PHE A 253 10.88 9.61 -17.37
C PHE A 253 11.09 8.46 -18.35
N VAL A 254 12.27 7.82 -18.34
CA VAL A 254 12.63 6.72 -19.23
C VAL A 254 13.36 5.63 -18.44
N THR A 255 12.95 4.38 -18.64
CA THR A 255 13.56 3.19 -18.04
C THR A 255 13.40 1.97 -18.95
N SER A 256 14.33 1.02 -18.91
CA SER A 256 14.08 -0.35 -19.38
C SER A 256 13.35 -1.18 -18.33
N LEU A 257 12.59 -2.18 -18.79
CA LEU A 257 12.13 -3.31 -17.97
C LEU A 257 13.34 -4.13 -17.44
N PRO A 258 13.17 -4.95 -16.37
CA PRO A 258 14.31 -5.41 -15.57
C PRO A 258 15.18 -6.50 -16.23
N GLY A 259 14.75 -7.12 -17.34
CA GLY A 259 15.45 -8.24 -18.00
C GLY A 259 15.20 -9.61 -17.36
N MET A 260 14.13 -9.73 -16.56
CA MET A 260 13.82 -10.95 -15.82
C MET A 260 13.02 -11.95 -16.65
N ARG A 261 13.67 -13.06 -17.03
CA ARG A 261 13.04 -14.21 -17.67
C ARG A 261 12.65 -15.24 -16.63
N LEU A 262 11.36 -15.57 -16.60
CA LEU A 262 10.79 -16.53 -15.66
C LEU A 262 10.37 -17.81 -16.39
N ARG A 263 10.59 -18.97 -15.77
CA ARG A 263 10.08 -20.26 -16.23
C ARG A 263 9.33 -20.95 -15.11
N ALA A 264 8.15 -21.48 -15.42
CA ALA A 264 7.45 -22.39 -14.52
C ALA A 264 7.89 -23.82 -14.84
N ILE A 265 8.40 -24.55 -13.85
CA ILE A 265 8.81 -25.94 -13.95
C ILE A 265 7.80 -26.81 -13.21
N PHE A 266 7.26 -27.83 -13.86
CA PHE A 266 6.28 -28.76 -13.30
C PHE A 266 6.35 -30.13 -13.97
N GLY A 267 6.40 -31.22 -13.20
CA GLY A 267 6.39 -32.59 -13.74
C GLY A 267 7.51 -32.87 -14.75
N GLY A 268 8.68 -32.23 -14.59
CA GLY A 268 9.80 -32.27 -15.54
C GLY A 268 9.63 -31.40 -16.80
N MET A 269 8.45 -30.84 -17.05
CA MET A 269 8.24 -29.83 -18.10
C MET A 269 8.70 -28.45 -17.63
N SER A 270 9.24 -27.64 -18.54
CA SER A 270 9.59 -26.23 -18.32
C SER A 270 8.85 -25.36 -19.32
N ALA A 271 8.15 -24.33 -18.84
CA ALA A 271 7.37 -23.41 -19.65
C ALA A 271 7.74 -21.95 -19.34
N THR A 272 8.26 -21.24 -20.35
CA THR A 272 8.56 -19.81 -20.24
C THR A 272 7.29 -19.01 -19.92
N MET A 273 7.43 -18.05 -19.00
CA MET A 273 6.38 -17.12 -18.62
C MET A 273 6.61 -15.78 -19.33
N ARG A 274 5.58 -15.28 -20.04
CA ARG A 274 5.65 -13.96 -20.69
C ARG A 274 5.04 -12.89 -19.79
N ILE A 275 5.54 -11.67 -19.87
CA ILE A 275 4.87 -10.48 -19.33
C ILE A 275 3.52 -10.33 -20.06
N ASP A 276 2.43 -10.34 -19.31
CA ASP A 276 1.06 -10.13 -19.84
C ASP A 276 0.33 -8.93 -19.22
N THR A 277 0.95 -8.29 -18.23
CA THR A 277 0.45 -7.07 -17.60
C THR A 277 1.60 -6.17 -17.20
N VAL A 278 1.56 -4.91 -17.62
CA VAL A 278 2.41 -3.80 -17.17
C VAL A 278 1.49 -2.76 -16.52
N ALA A 279 1.48 -2.72 -15.20
CA ALA A 279 0.58 -1.88 -14.41
C ALA A 279 1.36 -0.78 -13.70
N ILE A 280 1.14 0.48 -14.10
CA ILE A 280 1.90 1.64 -13.59
C ILE A 280 1.02 2.43 -12.62
N ASP A 281 1.54 2.70 -11.43
CA ASP A 281 0.94 3.54 -10.40
C ASP A 281 1.82 4.78 -10.20
N THR A 282 1.32 5.94 -10.64
CA THR A 282 2.06 7.21 -10.63
C THR A 282 2.02 7.94 -9.29
N GLU A 283 1.22 7.46 -8.33
CA GLU A 283 1.15 7.99 -6.97
C GLU A 283 2.16 7.28 -6.05
N ARG A 284 2.29 5.96 -6.22
CA ARG A 284 3.30 5.13 -5.55
C ARG A 284 4.67 5.20 -6.22
N SER A 285 4.75 5.71 -7.44
CA SER A 285 5.92 5.63 -8.34
C SER A 285 6.41 4.18 -8.52
N THR A 286 5.47 3.26 -8.79
CA THR A 286 5.76 1.82 -8.97
C THR A 286 5.21 1.28 -10.28
N CYS A 287 5.92 0.33 -10.88
CA CYS A 287 5.44 -0.50 -11.98
C CYS A 287 5.33 -1.96 -11.50
N ALA A 288 4.15 -2.57 -11.58
CA ALA A 288 3.97 -3.99 -11.37
C ALA A 288 3.95 -4.73 -12.71
N LEU A 289 4.76 -5.79 -12.81
CA LEU A 289 4.81 -6.71 -13.93
C LEU A 289 4.18 -8.04 -13.52
N THR A 290 3.22 -8.53 -14.31
CA THR A 290 2.65 -9.87 -14.12
C THR A 290 3.09 -10.76 -15.29
N TRP A 291 3.80 -11.83 -14.95
CA TRP A 291 4.15 -12.92 -15.86
C TRP A 291 3.11 -14.03 -15.78
N ARG A 292 2.73 -14.61 -16.93
CA ARG A 292 1.88 -15.81 -16.97
C ARG A 292 2.40 -16.83 -17.97
N THR A 293 2.25 -18.10 -17.63
CA THR A 293 2.24 -19.21 -18.58
C THR A 293 1.07 -20.15 -18.31
N VAL A 294 0.76 -21.02 -19.27
CA VAL A 294 -0.32 -22.03 -19.17
C VAL A 294 0.27 -23.40 -19.47
N ILE A 295 0.23 -24.29 -18.49
CA ILE A 295 0.71 -25.68 -18.59
C ILE A 295 -0.48 -26.65 -18.74
N PRO A 296 -0.32 -27.76 -19.48
CA PRO A 296 -1.22 -28.90 -19.35
C PRO A 296 -1.08 -29.50 -17.94
N CYS A 297 -2.17 -30.07 -17.42
CA CYS A 297 -2.18 -30.78 -16.13
C CYS A 297 -3.28 -31.83 -16.13
N GLU A 298 -3.23 -32.77 -15.20
CA GLU A 298 -4.29 -33.77 -15.01
C GLU A 298 -5.43 -33.22 -14.13
N ALA A 299 -6.51 -33.98 -13.98
CA ALA A 299 -7.74 -33.52 -13.32
C ALA A 299 -7.59 -33.37 -11.79
N ASP A 300 -6.66 -34.12 -11.23
CA ASP A 300 -6.30 -34.29 -9.82
C ASP A 300 -4.86 -33.84 -9.52
N ALA A 301 -4.08 -33.46 -10.54
CA ALA A 301 -2.73 -32.93 -10.42
C ALA A 301 -2.60 -31.89 -9.30
N ASP A 302 -1.61 -32.12 -8.42
CA ASP A 302 -1.21 -31.22 -7.35
C ASP A 302 -0.03 -30.34 -7.80
N PHE A 303 0.08 -29.14 -7.26
CA PHE A 303 1.03 -28.11 -7.71
C PHE A 303 2.02 -27.68 -6.62
N GLN A 304 2.24 -28.53 -5.62
CA GLN A 304 3.25 -28.29 -4.57
C GLN A 304 4.68 -28.20 -5.16
N ASP A 305 4.99 -29.01 -6.18
CA ASP A 305 6.33 -29.08 -6.81
C ASP A 305 6.57 -28.03 -7.91
N VAL A 306 5.76 -26.97 -8.01
CA VAL A 306 5.93 -25.95 -9.05
C VAL A 306 6.99 -24.93 -8.67
N VAL A 307 8.14 -25.02 -9.33
CA VAL A 307 9.27 -24.12 -9.16
C VAL A 307 9.19 -22.97 -10.18
N ILE A 308 9.42 -21.74 -9.73
CA ILE A 308 9.67 -20.60 -10.62
C ILE A 308 11.18 -20.38 -10.71
N ASP A 309 11.74 -20.68 -11.87
CA ASP A 309 13.14 -20.46 -12.19
C ASP A 309 13.34 -19.07 -12.82
N PHE A 310 14.47 -18.44 -12.50
CA PHE A 310 14.85 -17.09 -12.91
C PHE A 310 16.08 -17.17 -13.82
N GLU A 311 15.86 -17.20 -15.13
CA GLU A 311 16.97 -17.09 -16.07
C GLU A 311 17.59 -15.69 -15.97
N LYS A 312 18.84 -15.66 -15.50
CA LYS A 312 19.68 -14.47 -15.57
C LYS A 312 19.88 -14.14 -17.05
N GLY A 313 19.29 -13.03 -17.51
CA GLY A 313 19.44 -12.57 -18.89
C GLY A 313 20.91 -12.49 -19.31
N PRO A 314 21.21 -12.62 -20.62
CA PRO A 314 22.58 -12.71 -21.09
C PRO A 314 23.38 -11.49 -20.63
N SER A 315 24.42 -11.73 -19.83
CA SER A 315 25.37 -10.67 -19.49
C SER A 315 25.93 -10.12 -20.78
N ALA A 316 25.85 -8.80 -20.96
CA ALA A 316 26.72 -8.14 -21.92
C ALA A 316 28.16 -8.60 -21.64
N PRO A 317 28.97 -8.94 -22.66
CA PRO A 317 30.37 -9.25 -22.44
C PRO A 317 31.03 -8.04 -21.79
N PRO A 318 31.93 -8.23 -20.80
CA PRO A 318 32.65 -7.10 -20.22
C PRO A 318 33.40 -6.38 -21.35
N PRO A 319 33.43 -5.03 -21.35
CA PRO A 319 34.22 -4.30 -22.34
C PRO A 319 35.69 -4.76 -22.24
N PRO A 320 36.40 -4.94 -23.37
CA PRO A 320 37.78 -5.40 -23.33
C PRO A 320 38.60 -4.44 -22.48
N ALA A 321 39.22 -4.96 -21.42
CA ALA A 321 39.86 -4.14 -20.41
C ALA A 321 41.00 -3.32 -21.04
N SER A 322 40.85 -1.99 -21.04
CA SER A 322 41.88 -1.06 -21.51
C SER A 322 43.19 -1.35 -20.79
N SER A 323 44.23 -1.63 -21.57
CA SER A 323 45.50 -2.14 -21.06
C SER A 323 46.28 -1.08 -20.28
N THR A 324 46.07 -1.03 -18.96
CA THR A 324 46.91 -0.26 -18.05
C THR A 324 48.29 -0.92 -17.93
N THR A 325 49.32 -0.21 -18.39
CA THR A 325 50.70 -0.71 -18.50
C THR A 325 51.31 -1.05 -17.14
N SER A 326 51.42 -2.35 -16.82
CA SER A 326 52.20 -2.87 -15.69
C SER A 326 53.63 -3.19 -16.11
N VAL A 327 54.55 -2.23 -15.91
CA VAL A 327 55.99 -2.44 -16.15
C VAL A 327 56.51 -3.57 -15.27
N THR A 328 57.04 -4.63 -15.88
CA THR A 328 57.70 -5.75 -15.19
C THR A 328 59.06 -6.00 -15.82
N MET A 329 60.13 -5.99 -15.03
CA MET A 329 61.48 -6.29 -15.49
C MET A 329 61.68 -7.81 -15.69
N PRO A 330 62.56 -8.24 -16.62
CA PRO A 330 62.66 -9.63 -17.03
C PRO A 330 63.45 -10.52 -16.04
N PRO A 331 63.14 -11.83 -15.97
CA PRO A 331 64.00 -12.82 -15.32
C PRO A 331 65.27 -13.13 -16.17
N PRO A 332 66.35 -13.63 -15.56
CA PRO A 332 67.64 -13.88 -16.24
C PRO A 332 67.66 -15.16 -17.10
N MET A 333 68.57 -15.21 -18.07
CA MET A 333 68.72 -16.29 -19.07
C MET A 333 69.60 -17.47 -18.62
N SER A 334 69.26 -18.70 -19.06
CA SER A 334 70.16 -19.81 -19.52
C SER A 334 69.39 -21.16 -19.54
N LYS A 335 69.69 -22.19 -20.36
CA LYS A 335 70.67 -22.47 -21.44
C LYS A 335 70.16 -23.67 -22.30
N GLY A 336 70.61 -23.83 -23.55
CA GLY A 336 70.22 -24.93 -24.50
C GLY A 336 69.03 -24.53 -25.40
N THR A 337 68.99 -24.65 -26.75
CA THR A 337 69.70 -25.48 -27.77
C THR A 337 69.37 -26.98 -27.62
N VAL A 338 68.89 -27.76 -28.63
CA VAL A 338 68.96 -27.79 -30.13
C VAL A 338 67.57 -28.26 -30.67
N ALA A 339 66.84 -27.59 -31.59
CA ALA A 339 66.83 -27.58 -33.08
C ALA A 339 66.46 -28.89 -33.85
N LEU A 340 65.50 -28.79 -34.80
CA LEU A 340 65.17 -29.72 -35.93
C LEU A 340 64.65 -31.14 -35.55
N GLU A 341 63.88 -31.94 -36.32
CA GLU A 341 63.25 -31.93 -37.68
C GLU A 341 61.91 -32.74 -37.57
N ALA A 342 60.81 -32.47 -38.30
CA ALA A 342 60.40 -32.92 -39.65
C ALA A 342 60.05 -34.43 -39.86
N GLU A 343 59.03 -34.65 -40.70
CA GLU A 343 58.59 -35.89 -41.41
C GLU A 343 57.82 -37.06 -40.73
N ARG A 344 56.61 -37.29 -41.30
CA ARG A 344 55.97 -38.57 -41.71
C ARG A 344 55.22 -39.50 -40.73
N ALA A 345 54.27 -40.22 -41.36
CA ALA A 345 53.40 -41.27 -40.83
C ALA A 345 53.30 -42.43 -41.84
N PRO A 346 52.73 -43.58 -41.45
CA PRO A 346 51.93 -44.47 -42.31
C PRO A 346 50.42 -44.34 -41.95
N THR A 347 49.41 -44.38 -42.81
CA THR A 347 48.96 -45.41 -43.79
C THR A 347 48.65 -46.78 -43.15
N LEU A 348 47.58 -47.50 -43.50
CA LEU A 348 46.51 -47.31 -44.52
C LEU A 348 45.27 -48.18 -44.15
N ASP A 349 44.05 -47.80 -44.55
CA ASP A 349 43.13 -48.65 -45.37
C ASP A 349 41.66 -48.16 -45.38
N GLY A 350 40.96 -48.48 -46.49
CA GLY A 350 39.53 -48.25 -46.70
C GLY A 350 39.12 -48.45 -48.18
N PRO A 351 37.81 -48.57 -48.50
CA PRO A 351 37.32 -48.30 -49.86
C PRO A 351 36.15 -47.27 -49.93
N THR A 352 36.38 -46.18 -50.68
CA THR A 352 35.62 -45.65 -51.87
C THR A 352 34.09 -45.79 -51.98
N CYS A 353 33.29 -44.88 -52.60
CA CYS A 353 33.42 -43.52 -53.20
C CYS A 353 31.98 -42.89 -53.27
N THR A 354 31.59 -41.71 -53.79
CA THR A 354 32.08 -40.58 -54.64
C THR A 354 31.34 -39.29 -54.12
N THR A 355 31.56 -37.98 -54.35
CA THR A 355 32.01 -37.08 -55.46
C THR A 355 31.02 -36.99 -56.65
N GLU A 356 30.70 -35.86 -57.32
CA GLU A 356 31.30 -34.49 -57.44
C GLU A 356 30.26 -33.31 -57.34
N LEU A 357 30.50 -32.16 -58.00
CA LEU A 357 29.72 -30.88 -58.06
C LEU A 357 29.68 -30.34 -59.53
N PRO A 358 28.99 -29.22 -59.91
CA PRO A 358 29.66 -27.89 -59.95
C PRO A 358 28.81 -26.57 -59.89
N GLU A 359 29.49 -25.47 -59.53
CA GLU A 359 29.43 -24.07 -60.06
C GLU A 359 28.24 -23.08 -59.82
N GLU A 360 28.44 -21.84 -60.30
CA GLU A 360 27.91 -20.54 -59.81
C GLU A 360 26.66 -19.99 -60.54
N ILE A 361 26.02 -18.93 -59.99
CA ILE A 361 25.69 -17.63 -60.67
C ILE A 361 24.74 -16.70 -59.86
N THR A 362 25.21 -15.47 -59.61
CA THR A 362 24.54 -14.14 -59.60
C THR A 362 23.07 -13.93 -59.11
N ALA A 363 22.94 -13.45 -57.86
CA ALA A 363 22.19 -12.24 -57.40
C ALA A 363 20.65 -12.03 -57.59
N VAL A 364 20.17 -10.95 -56.92
CA VAL A 364 18.89 -10.18 -57.05
C VAL A 364 17.72 -10.54 -56.11
N THR A 365 17.12 -9.47 -55.55
CA THR A 365 16.06 -9.46 -54.53
C THR A 365 14.67 -9.16 -55.09
N LYS A 366 13.65 -9.96 -54.73
CA LYS A 366 12.22 -9.59 -54.47
C LYS A 366 11.46 -10.89 -54.11
N VAL A 367 10.71 -10.99 -53.00
CA VAL A 367 9.41 -10.34 -52.70
C VAL A 367 8.33 -10.68 -53.73
N LEU A 368 7.40 -11.55 -53.35
CA LEU A 368 5.99 -11.48 -53.77
C LEU A 368 5.08 -12.13 -52.72
N THR A 369 3.89 -11.57 -52.56
CA THR A 369 2.83 -12.01 -51.64
C THR A 369 1.83 -12.93 -52.34
N HIS A 370 1.25 -13.89 -51.61
CA HIS A 370 0.08 -14.65 -52.09
C HIS A 370 -1.15 -14.44 -51.20
N HIS A 371 -2.31 -14.41 -51.85
CA HIS A 371 -3.61 -14.14 -51.23
C HIS A 371 -4.23 -15.38 -50.57
N ALA A 372 -5.06 -15.16 -49.55
CA ALA A 372 -6.11 -16.09 -49.13
C ALA A 372 -7.44 -15.72 -49.82
N SER A 373 -8.29 -16.70 -50.12
CA SER A 373 -9.55 -16.54 -50.85
C SER A 373 -10.77 -16.55 -49.94
N ALA A 374 -11.78 -15.72 -50.24
CA ALA A 374 -13.10 -15.80 -49.64
C ALA A 374 -14.17 -15.20 -50.58
N ALA A 375 -14.89 -16.07 -51.30
CA ALA A 375 -16.18 -15.78 -51.91
C ALA A 375 -17.29 -16.43 -51.04
N ALA A 376 -18.54 -15.97 -50.99
CA ALA A 376 -19.20 -14.72 -51.38
C ALA A 376 -20.64 -14.75 -50.79
N LEU A 377 -21.39 -13.65 -50.81
CA LEU A 377 -22.85 -13.57 -51.08
C LEU A 377 -23.32 -12.08 -51.04
N PRO A 378 -24.42 -11.67 -51.74
CA PRO A 378 -24.69 -10.25 -52.01
C PRO A 378 -26.03 -9.70 -51.50
N PHE A 379 -26.05 -8.43 -51.06
CA PHE A 379 -27.23 -7.55 -51.08
C PHE A 379 -26.83 -6.09 -51.33
N LYS A 380 -27.71 -5.28 -51.96
CA LYS A 380 -27.40 -3.94 -52.47
C LYS A 380 -28.51 -2.91 -52.15
N PRO A 381 -28.22 -1.83 -51.41
CA PRO A 381 -29.02 -0.60 -51.37
C PRO A 381 -28.64 0.40 -52.49
N PRO A 382 -29.42 1.48 -52.71
CA PRO A 382 -29.30 2.38 -53.88
C PRO A 382 -28.25 3.50 -53.73
N ALA A 383 -27.96 4.18 -54.85
CA ALA A 383 -27.00 5.28 -54.94
C ALA A 383 -27.68 6.67 -54.84
N PRO A 384 -26.98 7.70 -54.31
CA PRO A 384 -27.30 9.12 -54.51
C PRO A 384 -26.88 9.60 -55.93
N PRO A 385 -27.34 10.78 -56.38
CA PRO A 385 -27.11 11.26 -57.74
C PRO A 385 -25.71 11.87 -57.96
N ALA A 386 -25.35 11.99 -59.23
CA ALA A 386 -24.26 12.80 -59.77
C ALA A 386 -24.80 14.22 -60.13
N ASP A 387 -24.10 15.16 -60.77
CA ASP A 387 -22.78 15.21 -61.43
C ASP A 387 -22.02 16.49 -60.91
N ASP A 388 -20.94 17.06 -61.46
CA ASP A 388 -20.14 16.90 -62.70
C ASP A 388 -18.75 17.58 -62.53
N GLU A 389 -18.01 17.76 -63.64
CA GLU A 389 -16.86 18.67 -63.90
C GLU A 389 -15.44 18.26 -63.43
N GLU A 390 -14.47 18.45 -64.34
CA GLU A 390 -13.10 17.92 -64.31
C GLU A 390 -12.09 18.80 -63.54
N PHE A 391 -10.92 18.24 -63.18
CA PHE A 391 -9.64 18.75 -63.72
C PHE A 391 -8.41 17.85 -63.46
N GLY A 392 -7.65 17.58 -64.51
CA GLY A 392 -6.17 17.51 -64.50
C GLY A 392 -5.43 16.60 -63.50
N ASN A 393 -5.32 15.32 -63.81
CA ASN A 393 -4.47 14.37 -63.07
C ASN A 393 -2.97 14.78 -63.12
N ARG A 394 -2.34 15.10 -61.96
CA ARG A 394 -0.90 15.38 -61.84
C ARG A 394 -0.27 14.68 -60.63
N THR A 395 0.49 13.62 -60.89
CA THR A 395 1.26 12.87 -59.90
C THR A 395 2.38 13.72 -59.30
N ILE A 396 2.27 14.07 -58.01
CA ILE A 396 3.38 14.70 -57.26
C ILE A 396 4.27 13.61 -56.67
N ILE A 397 5.51 13.53 -57.16
CA ILE A 397 6.53 12.63 -56.62
C ILE A 397 7.17 13.30 -55.40
N LEU A 398 6.79 12.86 -54.19
CA LEU A 398 7.51 13.22 -52.98
C LEU A 398 8.80 12.40 -52.89
N ARG A 399 9.94 13.08 -53.01
CA ARG A 399 11.25 12.49 -52.69
C ARG A 399 11.40 12.36 -51.16
N PRO A 400 12.10 11.34 -50.65
CA PRO A 400 12.59 11.35 -49.28
C PRO A 400 13.48 12.58 -49.04
N ALA A 401 13.41 13.15 -47.84
CA ALA A 401 14.31 14.24 -47.43
C ALA A 401 15.63 13.68 -46.88
N ASP A 402 16.73 14.36 -47.16
CA ASP A 402 18.06 14.03 -46.62
C ASP A 402 18.12 14.18 -45.08
N PRO A 403 18.96 13.40 -44.38
CA PRO A 403 19.10 13.49 -42.93
C PRO A 403 19.71 14.83 -42.49
N PRO A 404 19.27 15.42 -41.36
CA PRO A 404 19.79 16.70 -40.88
C PRO A 404 21.24 16.59 -40.39
N ALA A 405 22.02 17.64 -40.64
CA ALA A 405 23.39 17.78 -40.15
C ALA A 405 23.45 17.92 -38.62
N PRO A 406 24.55 17.49 -37.97
CA PRO A 406 24.71 17.61 -36.51
C PRO A 406 24.84 19.08 -36.07
N PRO A 407 24.36 19.42 -34.85
CA PRO A 407 24.39 20.79 -34.34
C PRO A 407 25.81 21.26 -34.01
N ILE A 408 26.12 22.51 -34.35
CA ILE A 408 27.37 23.19 -34.00
C ILE A 408 27.32 23.63 -32.53
N LEU A 409 28.33 23.25 -31.75
CA LEU A 409 28.48 23.68 -30.36
C LEU A 409 28.94 25.16 -30.27
N PRO A 410 28.37 25.97 -29.37
CA PRO A 410 28.93 27.28 -29.04
C PRO A 410 30.24 27.14 -28.24
N PRO A 411 31.15 28.12 -28.31
CA PRO A 411 32.40 28.10 -27.55
C PRO A 411 32.16 28.25 -26.04
N PRO A 412 33.03 27.65 -25.19
CA PRO A 412 32.88 27.70 -23.74
C PRO A 412 33.15 29.12 -23.19
N SER A 413 32.32 29.55 -22.25
CA SER A 413 32.48 30.83 -21.53
C SER A 413 33.60 30.75 -20.48
N SER A 414 34.39 31.81 -20.37
CA SER A 414 35.46 31.94 -19.37
C SER A 414 34.93 31.89 -17.92
N PRO A 415 35.68 31.34 -16.95
CA PRO A 415 35.29 31.36 -15.55
C PRO A 415 35.38 32.78 -14.94
N PRO A 416 34.56 33.10 -13.92
CA PRO A 416 34.67 34.36 -13.19
C PRO A 416 35.94 34.42 -12.32
N PRO A 417 36.49 35.62 -12.06
CA PRO A 417 37.67 35.78 -11.21
C PRO A 417 37.35 35.53 -9.73
N SER A 418 38.33 35.01 -9.00
CA SER A 418 38.23 34.78 -7.55
C SER A 418 38.36 36.09 -6.76
N SER A 419 37.34 36.46 -5.99
CA SER A 419 37.43 37.52 -4.98
C SER A 419 37.49 36.90 -3.57
N SER A 420 38.66 37.00 -2.95
CA SER A 420 38.89 36.63 -1.55
C SER A 420 38.76 37.87 -0.68
N GLU A 421 37.70 37.99 0.11
CA GLU A 421 37.71 38.90 1.25
C GLU A 421 36.72 38.52 2.35
N ALA A 422 37.24 38.44 3.58
CA ALA A 422 36.53 38.75 4.80
C ALA A 422 37.32 39.93 5.42
N PRO A 423 36.67 40.89 6.12
CA PRO A 423 36.41 40.62 7.54
C PRO A 423 35.20 41.35 8.16
N SER A 424 35.07 41.13 9.47
CA SER A 424 34.55 42.05 10.51
C SER A 424 33.04 42.21 10.72
N SER A 425 32.68 42.16 12.01
CA SER A 425 31.45 42.71 12.57
C SER A 425 31.67 44.18 12.96
N PRO A 426 30.58 44.92 13.26
CA PRO A 426 30.54 45.62 14.54
C PRO A 426 29.25 45.32 15.33
N ALA A 427 29.18 45.80 16.57
CA ALA A 427 28.08 45.56 17.49
C ALA A 427 27.41 46.87 17.97
N SER A 428 26.19 46.73 18.50
CA SER A 428 25.51 47.63 19.46
C SER A 428 25.19 49.08 19.05
N SER A 429 23.90 49.44 19.05
CA SER A 429 23.39 50.60 19.83
C SER A 429 21.85 50.66 19.94
N VAL A 430 21.37 50.68 21.19
CA VAL A 430 20.25 51.46 21.81
C VAL A 430 18.96 51.83 21.02
N ALA A 431 17.83 51.78 21.75
CA ALA A 431 16.43 52.08 21.38
C ALA A 431 16.11 53.62 21.51
N PRO A 432 14.85 54.17 21.68
CA PRO A 432 13.50 53.56 21.80
C PRO A 432 12.29 54.33 21.16
N LEU A 433 11.06 53.78 21.33
CA LEU A 433 9.73 54.46 21.33
C LEU A 433 9.24 55.14 20.00
N SER A 434 7.93 55.32 19.69
CA SER A 434 6.65 54.73 20.15
C SER A 434 5.50 55.11 19.18
N LEU A 435 4.29 54.56 19.40
CA LEU A 435 2.98 54.96 18.79
C LEU A 435 2.86 54.73 17.26
N LEU A 436 1.72 54.32 16.67
CA LEU A 436 0.33 54.73 16.91
C LEU A 436 -0.65 53.65 16.42
N THR A 437 -1.61 53.24 17.26
CA THR A 437 -2.85 52.57 16.82
C THR A 437 -4.00 53.01 17.72
N GLY A 438 -5.10 53.45 17.13
CA GLY A 438 -6.31 53.75 17.89
C GLY A 438 -7.57 53.60 17.04
N GLN A 439 -8.54 52.87 17.58
CA GLN A 439 -9.96 53.17 17.46
C GLN A 439 -10.72 52.47 18.60
N THR A 440 -11.93 52.93 18.88
CA THR A 440 -12.61 52.72 20.18
C THR A 440 -14.07 52.29 19.98
N LEU A 441 -14.56 51.43 20.89
CA LEU A 441 -15.88 51.48 21.56
C LEU A 441 -16.03 50.22 22.45
N GLY A 442 -16.69 50.23 23.63
CA GLY A 442 -17.09 51.38 24.44
C GLY A 442 -18.47 51.29 25.10
N GLN A 443 -18.68 50.42 26.11
CA GLN A 443 -19.73 50.55 27.15
C GLN A 443 -19.34 49.70 28.39
N GLN A 444 -19.15 50.26 29.60
CA GLN A 444 -20.13 50.69 30.64
C GLN A 444 -20.63 49.53 31.55
N LEU A 445 -20.71 49.63 32.90
CA LEU A 445 -20.21 50.63 33.88
C LEU A 445 -20.31 50.06 35.34
N VAL A 446 -19.39 50.45 36.26
CA VAL A 446 -19.60 50.82 37.73
C VAL A 446 -20.36 49.89 38.73
N LEU A 447 -20.13 49.85 40.06
CA LEU A 447 -19.01 50.11 41.03
C LEU A 447 -19.53 49.84 42.48
N GLN A 448 -18.64 49.74 43.50
CA GLN A 448 -18.90 49.76 44.97
C GLN A 448 -19.39 48.43 45.61
N LYS A 449 -19.10 48.07 46.88
CA LYS A 449 -18.25 48.65 47.96
C LYS A 449 -17.85 47.55 48.99
N GLY A 450 -16.81 47.77 49.82
CA GLY A 450 -16.53 47.01 51.07
C GLY A 450 -17.17 47.68 52.31
N PRO A 451 -16.63 47.55 53.56
CA PRO A 451 -15.41 46.83 53.99
C PRO A 451 -15.48 46.11 55.39
N GLY A 452 -14.37 45.47 55.82
CA GLY A 452 -14.03 45.20 57.23
C GLY A 452 -14.57 43.89 57.88
N ALA A 453 -14.07 43.42 59.04
CA ALA A 453 -12.86 43.79 59.81
C ALA A 453 -12.51 42.74 60.90
N SER A 454 -11.30 42.86 61.49
CA SER A 454 -10.87 42.36 62.83
C SER A 454 -10.65 40.86 63.09
N GLY A 455 -9.72 40.58 64.00
CA GLY A 455 -9.47 39.30 64.70
C GLY A 455 -8.49 39.50 65.88
N PRO A 456 -8.40 38.56 66.85
CA PRO A 456 -7.21 38.32 67.70
C PRO A 456 -6.69 36.87 67.54
N SER A 457 -5.40 36.49 67.72
CA SER A 457 -4.49 36.57 68.90
C SER A 457 -4.92 35.69 70.10
N ALA A 458 -4.05 34.90 70.77
CA ALA A 458 -2.61 34.61 70.58
C ALA A 458 -2.11 33.39 71.41
N GLU A 459 -0.87 32.92 71.15
CA GLU A 459 0.08 32.19 72.06
C GLU A 459 -0.31 30.77 72.58
N ARG A 460 0.59 29.86 73.06
CA ARG A 460 2.01 29.94 73.54
C ARG A 460 2.75 28.56 73.49
N SER A 461 4.10 28.56 73.47
CA SER A 461 5.19 27.61 73.89
C SER A 461 4.96 26.07 74.16
N THR A 462 5.95 25.14 74.28
CA THR A 462 7.44 25.17 74.48
C THR A 462 8.12 23.82 74.09
N THR A 463 9.45 23.80 73.90
CA THR A 463 10.41 22.64 73.81
C THR A 463 10.76 22.03 75.20
N PRO A 464 11.56 20.93 75.40
CA PRO A 464 12.82 20.52 74.73
C PRO A 464 13.07 18.99 74.49
N ALA A 465 14.29 18.63 74.06
CA ALA A 465 14.83 17.26 73.93
C ALA A 465 15.86 16.92 75.05
N PRO A 466 16.40 15.67 75.17
CA PRO A 466 17.64 15.31 74.45
C PRO A 466 17.80 13.81 74.06
N PHE A 467 19.05 13.42 73.71
CA PHE A 467 19.51 12.19 73.01
C PHE A 467 20.07 11.08 73.94
N ILE A 468 19.83 9.78 73.66
CA ILE A 468 20.67 8.61 74.07
C ILE A 468 20.53 7.48 73.00
N ALA A 469 21.61 6.72 72.77
CA ALA A 469 21.72 5.44 72.00
C ALA A 469 23.00 4.67 72.49
N PRO A 470 23.49 3.53 71.93
CA PRO A 470 23.00 2.61 70.87
C PRO A 470 23.17 1.08 71.23
N LEU A 471 23.27 0.18 70.22
CA LEU A 471 23.69 -1.26 70.22
C LEU A 471 22.65 -2.33 70.69
N ASP A 472 22.57 -3.57 70.15
CA ASP A 472 23.21 -4.16 68.95
C ASP A 472 22.47 -5.43 68.38
N ALA A 473 22.59 -5.69 67.05
CA ALA A 473 22.39 -6.92 66.22
C ALA A 473 21.14 -7.87 66.41
N PRO A 474 20.83 -8.83 65.48
CA PRO A 474 21.27 -9.10 64.09
C PRO A 474 20.16 -8.82 63.02
N ILE A 475 20.42 -8.29 61.80
CA ILE A 475 21.08 -8.81 60.57
C ILE A 475 20.18 -9.65 59.60
N MET A 476 19.85 -9.00 58.46
CA MET A 476 19.50 -9.47 57.10
C MET A 476 18.26 -10.35 56.78
N SER A 477 17.35 -9.75 56.00
CA SER A 477 16.98 -10.19 54.63
C SER A 477 16.44 -8.99 53.84
N ASP A 478 16.70 -8.91 52.53
CA ASP A 478 16.52 -7.67 51.74
C ASP A 478 15.06 -7.30 51.39
N PRO A 479 14.70 -6.00 51.39
CA PRO A 479 13.46 -5.50 50.82
C PRO A 479 13.65 -5.12 49.34
N SER A 480 13.15 -5.94 48.41
CA SER A 480 13.12 -5.58 46.98
C SER A 480 11.85 -6.04 46.27
N THR A 481 11.38 -5.20 45.34
CA THR A 481 10.14 -5.30 44.51
C THR A 481 8.95 -4.45 44.97
N ALA A 482 9.17 -3.14 45.16
CA ALA A 482 8.16 -2.16 44.75
C ALA A 482 8.33 -1.95 43.23
N MET A 483 7.33 -2.29 42.41
CA MET A 483 7.48 -2.20 40.96
C MET A 483 7.24 -0.78 40.43
N ASP A 484 8.17 -0.30 39.59
CA ASP A 484 7.96 0.87 38.72
C ASP A 484 6.70 0.66 37.84
N GLU A 485 5.73 1.58 37.92
CA GLU A 485 4.64 1.68 36.94
C GLU A 485 4.99 2.66 35.80
N PRO A 486 4.78 2.28 34.51
CA PRO A 486 5.02 3.18 33.39
C PRO A 486 3.88 4.20 33.23
N MET A 487 4.22 5.49 33.26
CA MET A 487 3.27 6.61 33.32
C MET A 487 2.31 6.72 32.12
N PHE A 488 2.73 6.29 30.93
CA PHE A 488 1.89 6.25 29.71
C PHE A 488 1.73 4.80 29.22
N GLY A 489 0.66 4.14 29.67
CA GLY A 489 0.30 2.78 29.28
C GLY A 489 -0.80 2.21 30.19
N ARG A 490 -0.69 2.51 31.49
CA ARG A 490 -1.78 2.37 32.46
C ARG A 490 -2.59 3.66 32.54
N SER A 491 -3.59 3.78 31.66
CA SER A 491 -4.73 4.65 31.92
C SER A 491 -5.46 4.12 33.14
N ASP A 492 -5.55 4.91 34.22
CA ASP A 492 -6.46 4.61 35.33
C ASP A 492 -7.89 4.62 34.76
N PRO A 493 -8.58 3.48 34.66
CA PRO A 493 -9.90 3.49 34.05
C PRO A 493 -10.84 4.25 34.98
N ILE A 494 -11.43 5.34 34.51
CA ILE A 494 -12.62 5.93 35.12
C ILE A 494 -13.84 5.04 34.77
N LEU A 495 -13.72 3.76 35.11
CA LEU A 495 -14.83 2.88 35.37
C LEU A 495 -15.44 3.33 36.70
N ARG A 496 -16.72 3.67 36.68
CA ARG A 496 -17.51 3.65 37.92
C ARG A 496 -17.58 2.20 38.42
N ASP A 497 -17.76 2.04 39.73
CA ASP A 497 -17.86 0.78 40.46
C ASP A 497 -18.77 -0.28 39.80
N ALA A 498 -18.59 -1.58 40.06
CA ALA A 498 -17.94 -2.18 41.24
C ALA A 498 -17.03 -3.38 40.93
N GLY A 499 -16.55 -4.03 41.99
CA GLY A 499 -15.64 -5.17 42.01
C GLY A 499 -16.25 -6.54 41.60
N PRO A 500 -15.81 -7.65 42.22
CA PRO A 500 -15.90 -8.97 41.59
C PRO A 500 -17.28 -9.62 41.68
N GLN A 501 -17.98 -9.69 40.55
CA GLN A 501 -18.96 -10.76 40.30
C GLN A 501 -18.64 -11.50 39.00
N LEU A 502 -18.38 -12.80 39.15
CA LEU A 502 -18.51 -13.79 38.10
C LEU A 502 -20.01 -14.08 37.92
N ASP A 503 -20.66 -13.34 37.04
CA ASP A 503 -21.99 -13.72 36.55
C ASP A 503 -22.23 -13.21 35.13
N VAL A 504 -22.91 -14.00 34.30
CA VAL A 504 -23.15 -13.68 32.89
C VAL A 504 -24.52 -13.03 32.74
N SER A 505 -24.63 -11.77 33.20
CA SER A 505 -25.87 -11.01 33.10
C SER A 505 -26.34 -10.88 31.64
N PRO A 506 -27.64 -11.11 31.34
CA PRO A 506 -28.19 -10.98 29.99
C PRO A 506 -28.26 -9.51 29.55
N GLY A 507 -27.18 -9.00 28.97
CA GLY A 507 -27.09 -7.62 28.49
C GLY A 507 -25.75 -7.22 27.85
N GLU A 508 -24.66 -7.97 28.07
CA GLU A 508 -23.39 -7.71 27.37
C GLU A 508 -23.44 -8.14 25.90
N SER A 509 -23.29 -7.17 25.00
CA SER A 509 -23.22 -7.38 23.55
C SER A 509 -21.79 -7.24 23.04
N LEU A 510 -21.43 -8.00 22.00
CA LEU A 510 -20.10 -7.95 21.37
C LEU A 510 -20.18 -7.18 20.06
N GLN A 511 -19.54 -6.01 20.01
CA GLN A 511 -19.35 -5.25 18.77
C GLN A 511 -18.05 -5.69 18.10
N LEU A 512 -18.14 -6.45 17.00
CA LEU A 512 -16.98 -6.75 16.14
C LEU A 512 -16.50 -5.45 15.47
N LEU A 513 -15.30 -5.00 15.84
CA LEU A 513 -14.66 -3.80 15.27
C LEU A 513 -13.95 -4.17 13.96
N TRP A 514 -13.07 -5.17 14.01
CA TRP A 514 -12.19 -5.56 12.90
C TRP A 514 -11.91 -7.07 12.89
N PHE A 515 -11.62 -7.64 11.72
CA PHE A 515 -11.06 -9.00 11.57
C PHE A 515 -10.21 -9.16 10.29
N GLU A 516 -9.25 -10.08 10.34
CA GLU A 516 -8.32 -10.39 9.25
C GLU A 516 -8.94 -11.39 8.26
N GLN A 517 -9.38 -10.89 7.10
CA GLN A 517 -10.05 -11.72 6.08
C GLN A 517 -9.15 -12.87 5.57
N ASN A 518 -7.84 -12.68 5.49
CA ASN A 518 -6.93 -13.72 5.01
C ASN A 518 -6.80 -14.88 6.02
N ALA A 519 -7.01 -14.62 7.31
CA ALA A 519 -6.94 -15.63 8.38
C ALA A 519 -8.23 -16.48 8.50
N MET A 520 -9.32 -16.14 7.80
CA MET A 520 -10.59 -16.88 7.85
C MET A 520 -10.44 -18.38 7.57
N LYS A 521 -9.52 -18.80 6.68
CA LYS A 521 -9.27 -20.23 6.42
C LYS A 521 -8.73 -20.96 7.66
N ARG A 522 -7.86 -20.30 8.45
CA ARG A 522 -7.27 -20.86 9.68
C ARG A 522 -8.29 -20.84 10.82
N MET A 523 -8.99 -19.72 11.02
CA MET A 523 -10.02 -19.59 12.07
C MET A 523 -11.17 -20.61 11.88
N ARG A 524 -11.59 -20.88 10.65
CA ARG A 524 -12.57 -21.96 10.34
C ARG A 524 -12.04 -23.37 10.50
N ALA A 525 -10.73 -23.59 10.36
CA ALA A 525 -10.12 -24.90 10.55
C ALA A 525 -10.00 -25.25 12.03
N GLU A 526 -9.63 -24.26 12.85
CA GLU A 526 -9.51 -24.34 14.31
C GLU A 526 -10.90 -24.47 14.98
N TYR A 527 -11.80 -23.52 14.74
CA TYR A 527 -13.10 -23.43 15.41
C TYR A 527 -14.22 -24.08 14.57
N ARG A 528 -13.90 -25.19 13.90
CA ARG A 528 -14.79 -25.86 12.93
C ARG A 528 -16.15 -26.17 13.52
N ASP A 529 -16.18 -26.78 14.70
CA ASP A 529 -17.41 -27.24 15.34
C ASP A 529 -18.40 -26.09 15.60
N ILE A 530 -17.88 -24.89 15.94
CA ILE A 530 -18.68 -23.68 16.12
C ILE A 530 -19.20 -23.16 14.78
N VAL A 531 -18.39 -23.26 13.72
CA VAL A 531 -18.75 -22.82 12.36
C VAL A 531 -19.80 -23.73 11.72
N GLU A 532 -19.68 -25.05 11.87
CA GLU A 532 -20.63 -26.03 11.31
C GLU A 532 -21.97 -26.05 12.06
N GLN A 533 -22.03 -25.59 13.31
CA GLN A 533 -23.27 -25.41 14.07
C GLN A 533 -24.09 -24.15 13.67
N MET A 534 -23.56 -23.25 12.84
CA MET A 534 -24.31 -22.09 12.35
C MET A 534 -25.16 -22.43 11.12
N SER A 535 -26.46 -22.15 11.22
CA SER A 535 -27.33 -22.08 10.04
C SER A 535 -26.85 -20.95 9.10
N PRO A 536 -26.72 -21.21 7.78
CA PRO A 536 -26.43 -20.16 6.81
C PRO A 536 -27.50 -19.07 6.81
N ILE A 537 -27.07 -17.83 6.63
CA ILE A 537 -27.97 -16.66 6.59
C ILE A 537 -28.78 -16.69 5.30
N SER A 538 -30.10 -16.50 5.38
CA SER A 538 -30.92 -16.32 4.18
C SER A 538 -30.54 -15.03 3.46
N PHE A 539 -30.35 -15.11 2.14
CA PHE A 539 -30.03 -13.97 1.28
C PHE A 539 -31.14 -12.90 1.27
N ASP A 540 -32.37 -13.27 1.62
CA ASP A 540 -33.53 -12.37 1.71
C ASP A 540 -33.61 -11.59 3.04
N SER A 541 -32.62 -11.74 3.94
CA SER A 541 -32.59 -11.00 5.19
C SER A 541 -32.39 -9.49 4.95
N PRO A 542 -33.18 -8.60 5.59
CA PRO A 542 -32.96 -7.15 5.50
C PRO A 542 -31.55 -6.70 5.92
N LEU A 543 -30.88 -7.48 6.79
CA LEU A 543 -29.48 -7.26 7.17
C LEU A 543 -28.50 -7.53 6.02
N ALA A 544 -28.80 -8.48 5.12
CA ALA A 544 -27.92 -8.80 3.98
C ALA A 544 -27.83 -7.65 2.97
N ALA A 545 -28.89 -6.85 2.84
CA ALA A 545 -28.91 -5.64 2.01
C ALA A 545 -28.05 -4.48 2.56
N MET A 546 -27.51 -4.58 3.78
CA MET A 546 -26.66 -3.57 4.40
C MET A 546 -25.16 -3.77 4.19
N PHE A 547 -24.74 -4.84 3.49
CA PHE A 547 -23.33 -5.18 3.27
C PHE A 547 -23.01 -5.31 1.78
N GLU A 548 -21.79 -4.95 1.38
CA GLU A 548 -21.34 -4.99 -0.03
C GLU A 548 -21.48 -6.38 -0.67
N THR A 549 -21.26 -7.45 0.09
CA THR A 549 -21.67 -8.80 -0.30
C THR A 549 -22.28 -9.58 0.88
N PRO A 550 -23.22 -10.52 0.62
CA PRO A 550 -23.70 -11.46 1.63
C PRO A 550 -22.60 -12.33 2.26
N LYS A 551 -21.49 -12.52 1.53
CA LYS A 551 -20.32 -13.28 2.01
C LYS A 551 -19.61 -12.57 3.16
N ASP A 552 -19.60 -11.23 3.17
CA ASP A 552 -18.95 -10.44 4.22
C ASP A 552 -19.80 -10.40 5.49
N LEU A 553 -21.13 -10.38 5.36
CA LEU A 553 -22.05 -10.59 6.47
C LEU A 553 -21.88 -12.00 7.07
N GLN A 554 -21.81 -13.04 6.22
CA GLN A 554 -21.55 -14.42 6.65
C GLN A 554 -20.20 -14.53 7.39
N MET A 555 -19.11 -13.94 6.88
CA MET A 555 -17.82 -13.92 7.60
C MET A 555 -17.90 -13.16 8.94
N ARG A 556 -18.60 -12.03 9.00
CA ARG A 556 -18.80 -11.26 10.25
C ARG A 556 -19.60 -12.05 11.29
N MET A 557 -20.63 -12.79 10.88
CA MET A 557 -21.39 -13.66 11.79
C MET A 557 -20.60 -14.88 12.24
N GLU A 558 -19.79 -15.49 11.36
CA GLU A 558 -18.89 -16.59 11.75
C GLU A 558 -17.89 -16.16 12.83
N ILE A 559 -17.22 -15.01 12.64
CA ILE A 559 -16.31 -14.45 13.63
C ILE A 559 -17.06 -14.04 14.91
N GLY A 560 -18.26 -13.48 14.80
CA GLY A 560 -19.12 -13.16 15.94
C GLY A 560 -19.47 -14.39 16.78
N ALA A 561 -19.77 -15.53 16.14
CA ALA A 561 -20.04 -16.80 16.82
C ALA A 561 -18.78 -17.40 17.46
N ILE A 562 -17.64 -17.40 16.77
CA ILE A 562 -16.36 -17.85 17.34
C ILE A 562 -16.02 -17.05 18.60
N ILE A 563 -16.05 -15.71 18.53
CA ILE A 563 -15.79 -14.84 19.68
C ILE A 563 -16.80 -15.08 20.83
N LYS A 564 -18.06 -15.38 20.51
CA LYS A 564 -19.09 -15.66 21.52
C LYS A 564 -18.94 -17.02 22.20
N GLN A 565 -18.59 -18.07 21.44
CA GLN A 565 -18.71 -19.48 21.85
C GLN A 565 -17.38 -20.18 22.16
N ALA A 566 -16.25 -19.74 21.58
CA ALA A 566 -14.97 -20.39 21.78
C ALA A 566 -14.47 -20.26 23.24
N PRO A 567 -13.73 -21.26 23.74
CA PRO A 567 -13.16 -21.20 25.08
C PRO A 567 -12.18 -20.03 25.20
N VAL A 568 -12.34 -19.25 26.27
CA VAL A 568 -11.51 -18.09 26.57
C VAL A 568 -10.32 -18.53 27.41
N ALA A 569 -9.12 -18.45 26.85
CA ALA A 569 -7.89 -18.76 27.58
C ALA A 569 -7.32 -17.49 28.24
N GLN A 570 -6.90 -17.58 29.51
CA GLN A 570 -6.23 -16.48 30.22
C GLN A 570 -4.92 -16.93 30.90
N GLY A 571 -3.93 -16.03 30.91
CA GLY A 571 -2.70 -16.15 31.70
C GLY A 571 -1.94 -17.47 31.59
N ASN A 572 -1.92 -18.26 32.68
CA ASN A 572 -1.19 -19.52 32.73
C ASN A 572 -1.69 -20.55 31.69
N GLU A 573 -2.93 -20.44 31.22
CA GLU A 573 -3.46 -21.27 30.14
C GLU A 573 -2.81 -20.92 28.80
N LEU A 574 -2.60 -19.63 28.54
CA LEU A 574 -1.87 -19.13 27.37
C LEU A 574 -0.40 -19.60 27.42
N ALA A 575 0.24 -19.53 28.59
CA ALA A 575 1.59 -20.09 28.80
C ALA A 575 1.63 -21.61 28.52
N GLY A 576 0.60 -22.34 28.95
CA GLY A 576 0.46 -23.78 28.69
C GLY A 576 0.21 -24.12 27.22
N LEU A 577 -0.61 -23.33 26.52
CA LEU A 577 -0.88 -23.47 25.09
C LEU A 577 0.39 -23.23 24.27
N LEU A 578 1.07 -22.09 24.48
CA LEU A 578 2.29 -21.74 23.76
C LEU A 578 3.39 -22.81 23.88
N ARG A 579 3.51 -23.44 25.06
CA ARG A 579 4.46 -24.54 25.31
C ARG A 579 4.09 -25.88 24.65
N ARG A 580 2.81 -26.11 24.35
CA ARG A 580 2.33 -27.32 23.65
C ARG A 580 2.34 -27.17 22.13
N SER A 581 2.51 -25.96 21.62
CA SER A 581 2.53 -25.62 20.18
C SER A 581 3.87 -25.85 19.48
N VAL A 582 4.68 -26.78 19.99
CA VAL A 582 5.89 -27.28 19.32
C VAL A 582 5.60 -28.70 18.85
N GLU A 583 5.50 -28.88 17.54
CA GLU A 583 5.17 -30.14 16.89
C GLU A 583 6.32 -30.54 15.96
N SER A 584 6.95 -31.69 16.22
CA SER A 584 8.07 -32.22 15.43
C SER A 584 9.18 -31.20 15.15
N ASP A 585 9.68 -30.55 16.22
CA ASP A 585 10.66 -29.44 16.23
C ASP A 585 10.23 -28.12 15.55
N PHE A 586 9.04 -28.05 14.95
CA PHE A 586 8.48 -26.80 14.40
C PHE A 586 7.52 -26.13 15.39
N PHE A 587 7.63 -24.81 15.53
CA PHE A 587 6.68 -24.01 16.29
C PHE A 587 5.51 -23.56 15.39
N VAL A 588 4.30 -23.98 15.72
CA VAL A 588 3.06 -23.58 15.03
C VAL A 588 2.22 -22.74 15.99
N PRO A 589 2.18 -21.40 15.85
CA PRO A 589 1.47 -20.52 16.78
C PRO A 589 -0.01 -20.94 16.95
N PRO A 590 -0.51 -21.14 18.19
CA PRO A 590 -1.90 -21.51 18.41
C PRO A 590 -2.81 -20.31 18.18
N LEU A 591 -4.01 -20.56 17.65
CA LEU A 591 -5.10 -19.59 17.72
C LEU A 591 -5.75 -19.67 19.10
N VAL A 592 -5.94 -18.52 19.73
CA VAL A 592 -6.59 -18.40 21.03
C VAL A 592 -7.69 -17.35 20.98
N VAL A 593 -8.78 -17.61 21.70
CA VAL A 593 -9.73 -16.55 22.09
C VAL A 593 -9.39 -16.12 23.51
N THR A 594 -9.30 -14.81 23.74
CA THR A 594 -9.01 -14.25 25.06
C THR A 594 -9.80 -12.96 25.29
N ASP A 595 -10.06 -12.60 26.54
CA ASP A 595 -10.69 -11.33 26.92
C ASP A 595 -10.01 -10.65 28.11
N GLY A 596 -10.20 -9.33 28.18
CA GLY A 596 -9.57 -8.46 29.18
C GLY A 596 -9.82 -6.98 28.85
N LEU A 597 -9.11 -6.10 29.52
CA LEU A 597 -9.05 -4.67 29.20
C LEU A 597 -7.94 -4.46 28.16
N LEU A 598 -8.29 -4.15 26.92
CA LEU A 598 -7.32 -3.74 25.91
C LEU A 598 -6.98 -2.26 26.14
N SER A 599 -5.73 -1.97 26.51
CA SER A 599 -5.16 -0.62 26.67
C SER A 599 -4.26 -0.29 25.47
N LEU A 600 -4.45 0.87 24.84
CA LEU A 600 -3.64 1.32 23.71
C LEU A 600 -2.39 2.05 24.21
N SER A 601 -1.21 1.63 23.76
CA SER A 601 0.05 2.31 24.11
C SER A 601 0.25 3.53 23.20
N TYR A 602 0.82 4.60 23.75
CA TYR A 602 1.11 5.85 23.02
C TYR A 602 2.60 6.03 22.79
N ASP A 603 2.95 6.75 21.72
CA ASP A 603 4.34 7.09 21.41
C ASP A 603 4.93 8.05 22.47
N GLU A 604 6.06 7.67 23.08
CA GLU A 604 6.70 8.43 24.16
C GLU A 604 7.12 9.85 23.76
N LEU A 605 7.61 10.03 22.52
CA LEU A 605 8.06 11.32 22.02
C LEU A 605 6.86 12.24 21.81
N ARG A 606 5.77 11.73 21.21
CA ARG A 606 4.51 12.49 21.08
C ARG A 606 3.86 12.78 22.43
N ALA A 607 3.99 11.90 23.41
CA ALA A 607 3.50 12.13 24.76
C ALA A 607 4.26 13.27 25.47
N LEU A 608 5.59 13.30 25.32
CA LEU A 608 6.44 14.39 25.82
C LEU A 608 6.16 15.72 25.08
N GLU A 609 6.01 15.69 23.75
CA GLU A 609 5.67 16.84 22.89
C GLU A 609 4.37 17.51 23.36
N ILE A 610 3.32 16.72 23.55
CA ILE A 610 2.00 17.20 23.95
C ILE A 610 2.01 17.65 25.42
N ALA A 611 2.71 16.95 26.32
CA ALA A 611 2.87 17.38 27.70
C ALA A 611 3.57 18.75 27.78
N VAL A 612 4.61 18.99 26.98
CA VAL A 612 5.26 20.30 26.84
C VAL A 612 4.30 21.34 26.27
N GLN A 613 3.52 20.99 25.23
CA GLN A 613 2.54 21.91 24.63
C GLN A 613 1.47 22.38 25.62
N VAL A 614 0.99 21.50 26.51
CA VAL A 614 -0.02 21.83 27.52
C VAL A 614 0.59 22.54 28.74
N ALA A 615 1.81 22.17 29.16
CA ALA A 615 2.45 22.74 30.34
C ALA A 615 3.09 24.13 30.10
N ALA A 616 3.68 24.37 28.92
CA ALA A 616 4.48 25.58 28.66
C ALA A 616 3.76 26.92 28.86
N PRO A 617 2.47 27.11 28.50
CA PRO A 617 1.75 28.37 28.78
C PRO A 617 1.59 28.66 30.27
N LEU A 618 1.45 27.60 31.08
CA LEU A 618 1.25 27.66 32.54
C LEU A 618 2.58 27.74 33.31
N ALA A 619 3.69 27.35 32.69
CA ALA A 619 5.06 27.48 33.20
C ALA A 619 5.60 28.93 33.22
N THR A 620 4.76 29.91 32.91
CA THR A 620 5.14 31.34 32.92
C THR A 620 5.38 31.86 34.34
N ALA A 621 4.56 31.46 35.31
CA ALA A 621 4.66 31.94 36.69
C ALA A 621 5.70 31.19 37.55
N ASP A 622 5.85 29.87 37.38
CA ASP A 622 6.69 29.02 38.24
C ASP A 622 8.03 28.65 37.58
N GLU A 623 9.14 28.89 38.29
CA GLU A 623 10.50 28.67 37.79
C GLU A 623 10.90 27.18 37.73
N ALA A 624 10.43 26.35 38.66
CA ALA A 624 10.77 24.93 38.70
C ALA A 624 10.07 24.13 37.60
N LEU A 625 8.82 24.51 37.27
CA LEU A 625 8.05 24.04 36.12
C LEU A 625 8.64 24.57 34.82
N ARG A 626 9.05 25.85 34.74
CA ARG A 626 9.76 26.40 33.57
C ARG A 626 11.04 25.62 33.27
N GLY A 627 11.85 25.36 34.29
CA GLY A 627 13.04 24.51 34.16
C GLY A 627 12.73 23.05 33.77
N ALA A 628 11.56 22.52 34.14
CA ALA A 628 11.11 21.20 33.67
C ALA A 628 10.69 21.20 32.19
N VAL A 629 9.98 22.26 31.75
CA VAL A 629 9.62 22.48 30.34
C VAL A 629 10.87 22.61 29.47
N GLU A 630 11.90 23.35 29.89
CA GLU A 630 13.14 23.45 29.11
C GLU A 630 13.94 22.14 29.06
N ARG A 631 14.02 21.36 30.16
CA ARG A 631 14.62 20.01 30.12
C ARG A 631 13.87 19.09 29.15
N ALA A 632 12.54 19.14 29.15
CA ALA A 632 11.72 18.39 28.20
C ALA A 632 11.92 18.85 26.75
N ARG A 633 12.07 20.16 26.50
CA ARG A 633 12.41 20.72 25.17
C ARG A 633 13.78 20.26 24.68
N VAL A 634 14.79 20.19 25.53
CA VAL A 634 16.12 19.66 25.18
C VAL A 634 16.04 18.18 24.79
N GLY A 635 15.20 17.39 25.49
CA GLY A 635 14.91 16.00 25.11
C GLY A 635 14.21 15.87 23.76
N LEU A 636 13.20 16.70 23.49
CA LEU A 636 12.49 16.75 22.21
C LEU A 636 13.36 17.23 21.04
N ALA A 637 14.38 18.05 21.30
CA ALA A 637 15.32 18.52 20.30
C ALA A 637 16.37 17.47 19.89
N ASN A 638 16.67 16.51 20.77
CA ASN A 638 17.66 15.45 20.54
C ASN A 638 17.07 14.07 20.93
N PRO A 639 15.99 13.60 20.28
CA PRO A 639 15.25 12.42 20.73
C PRO A 639 16.10 11.15 20.74
N ASP A 640 17.00 10.98 19.76
CA ASP A 640 17.89 9.81 19.65
C ASP A 640 18.92 9.71 20.79
N ALA A 641 19.12 10.78 21.57
CA ALA A 641 19.97 10.77 22.76
C ALA A 641 19.27 10.17 24.00
N PHE A 642 17.96 9.89 23.92
CA PHE A 642 17.15 9.36 25.02
C PHE A 642 16.54 7.99 24.67
N SER A 643 16.50 7.09 25.64
CA SER A 643 15.71 5.86 25.52
C SER A 643 14.22 6.14 25.69
N GLU A 644 13.35 5.20 25.29
CA GLU A 644 11.90 5.29 25.57
C GLU A 644 11.64 5.54 27.08
N ARG A 645 12.41 4.90 27.97
CA ARG A 645 12.34 5.16 29.41
C ARG A 645 12.78 6.58 29.75
N GLY A 646 13.89 7.08 29.19
CA GLY A 646 14.35 8.45 29.43
C GLY A 646 13.35 9.53 28.98
N LEU A 647 12.59 9.29 27.90
CA LEU A 647 11.50 10.18 27.47
C LEU A 647 10.30 10.12 28.45
N GLN A 648 9.97 8.93 28.96
CA GLN A 648 8.96 8.76 30.03
C GLN A 648 9.40 9.47 31.32
N ASP A 649 10.66 9.31 31.74
CA ASP A 649 11.25 9.93 32.94
C ASP A 649 11.21 11.47 32.84
N LEU A 650 11.54 12.04 31.66
CA LEU A 650 11.40 13.48 31.39
C LEU A 650 9.94 13.95 31.47
N ALA A 651 9.01 13.21 30.89
CA ALA A 651 7.58 13.53 30.96
C ALA A 651 7.05 13.43 32.39
N GLN A 652 7.53 12.47 33.19
CA GLN A 652 7.13 12.29 34.59
C GLN A 652 7.70 13.39 35.48
N ALA A 653 8.95 13.79 35.26
CA ALA A 653 9.54 14.96 35.90
C ALA A 653 8.79 16.26 35.55
N LEU A 654 8.25 16.38 34.32
CA LEU A 654 7.38 17.48 33.94
C LEU A 654 6.01 17.42 34.64
N MET A 655 5.38 16.23 34.71
CA MET A 655 4.08 16.05 35.39
C MET A 655 4.15 16.35 36.87
N GLU A 656 5.19 15.89 37.58
CA GLU A 656 5.30 16.10 39.02
C GLU A 656 5.60 17.58 39.35
N ARG A 657 6.42 18.26 38.53
CA ARG A 657 6.63 19.72 38.65
C ARG A 657 5.38 20.51 38.30
N PHE A 658 4.60 20.07 37.32
CA PHE A 658 3.30 20.67 37.01
C PHE A 658 2.33 20.51 38.19
N ARG A 659 2.25 19.31 38.78
CA ARG A 659 1.42 19.02 39.96
C ARG A 659 1.76 19.91 41.16
N ALA A 660 3.05 20.18 41.38
CA ALA A 660 3.50 21.06 42.46
C ALA A 660 3.10 22.53 42.24
N ALA A 661 3.20 23.04 41.01
CA ALA A 661 2.96 24.45 40.68
C ALA A 661 1.50 24.80 40.34
N ALA A 662 0.69 23.83 39.87
CA ALA A 662 -0.64 24.07 39.31
C ALA A 662 -1.76 24.26 40.36
N HIS A 663 -1.58 25.21 41.28
CA HIS A 663 -2.58 25.55 42.28
C HIS A 663 -3.92 25.97 41.63
N GLY A 664 -5.00 25.26 41.98
CA GLY A 664 -6.36 25.53 41.47
C GLY A 664 -6.78 24.70 40.26
N LEU A 665 -5.90 23.89 39.65
CA LEU A 665 -6.30 22.93 38.62
C LEU A 665 -6.64 21.54 39.21
N PRO A 666 -7.54 20.75 38.58
CA PRO A 666 -7.87 19.40 39.04
C PRO A 666 -6.66 18.46 39.05
N ALA A 667 -6.62 17.56 40.03
CA ALA A 667 -5.59 16.52 40.10
C ALA A 667 -5.55 15.68 38.81
N GLY A 668 -4.36 15.53 38.24
CA GLY A 668 -4.15 14.83 36.97
C GLY A 668 -4.57 15.60 35.71
N PHE A 669 -4.82 16.92 35.79
CA PHE A 669 -5.18 17.75 34.61
C PHE A 669 -4.23 17.53 33.43
N LEU A 670 -2.91 17.59 33.65
CA LEU A 670 -1.92 17.40 32.57
C LEU A 670 -1.96 15.99 31.98
N LYS A 671 -2.04 14.93 32.80
CA LYS A 671 -2.20 13.52 32.34
C LYS A 671 -3.43 13.41 31.43
N LYS A 672 -4.58 13.92 31.88
CA LYS A 672 -5.86 13.86 31.15
C LYS A 672 -5.88 14.66 29.86
N GLN A 673 -5.31 15.87 29.82
CA GLN A 673 -5.23 16.66 28.59
C GLN A 673 -4.22 16.06 27.59
N THR A 674 -3.12 15.51 28.08
CA THR A 674 -2.11 14.83 27.24
C THR A 674 -2.69 13.53 26.64
N GLU A 675 -3.31 12.68 27.46
CA GLU A 675 -3.98 11.45 27.02
C GLU A 675 -5.08 11.75 25.99
N ARG A 676 -5.91 12.78 26.24
CA ARG A 676 -6.91 13.24 25.27
C ARG A 676 -6.27 13.66 23.95
N LEU A 677 -5.25 14.52 23.96
CA LEU A 677 -4.64 15.03 22.73
C LEU A 677 -3.83 13.96 21.99
N LEU A 678 -3.28 12.96 22.68
CA LEU A 678 -2.68 11.76 22.08
C LEU A 678 -3.73 10.93 21.34
N LEU A 679 -4.90 10.73 21.98
CA LEU A 679 -6.02 9.98 21.42
C LEU A 679 -6.68 10.71 20.25
N ASP A 680 -6.95 12.02 20.38
CA ASP A 680 -7.47 12.90 19.32
C ASP A 680 -6.54 12.92 18.09
N ARG A 681 -5.22 12.78 18.29
CA ARG A 681 -4.21 12.66 17.21
C ARG A 681 -3.92 11.22 16.76
N ARG A 682 -4.57 10.20 17.35
CA ARG A 682 -4.31 8.76 17.12
C ARG A 682 -2.81 8.40 17.22
N ALA A 683 -2.11 9.03 18.17
CA ALA A 683 -0.65 8.96 18.36
C ALA A 683 -0.18 7.65 19.05
N TYR A 684 -0.69 6.51 18.57
CA TYR A 684 -0.41 5.19 19.11
C TYR A 684 1.03 4.77 18.85
N LYS A 685 1.62 4.06 19.81
CA LYS A 685 2.98 3.52 19.73
C LYS A 685 3.06 2.48 18.61
N ARG A 686 4.03 2.65 17.69
CA ARG A 686 4.25 1.72 16.58
C ARG A 686 5.46 0.81 16.79
N ARG A 687 5.41 -0.38 16.20
CA ARG A 687 6.51 -1.35 16.11
C ARG A 687 6.52 -1.96 14.71
N SER A 688 7.72 -2.19 14.16
CA SER A 688 7.90 -2.67 12.79
C SER A 688 8.68 -3.98 12.78
N PHE A 689 8.00 -5.09 12.57
CA PHE A 689 8.53 -6.46 12.58
C PHE A 689 7.59 -7.38 11.79
N MET A 690 8.03 -8.59 11.43
CA MET A 690 7.27 -9.51 10.54
C MET A 690 6.84 -8.84 9.20
N ASN A 691 7.70 -7.97 8.65
CA ASN A 691 7.46 -7.18 7.43
C ASN A 691 6.20 -6.28 7.44
N ALA A 692 5.69 -5.91 8.62
CA ALA A 692 4.53 -5.02 8.77
C ALA A 692 4.76 -3.98 9.90
N GLU A 693 3.96 -2.90 9.86
CA GLU A 693 3.80 -2.01 11.01
C GLU A 693 2.63 -2.47 11.88
N TRP A 694 2.84 -2.40 13.20
CA TRP A 694 1.88 -2.78 14.22
C TRP A 694 1.67 -1.63 15.21
N LEU A 695 0.44 -1.38 15.62
CA LEU A 695 0.15 -0.60 16.83
C LEU A 695 0.37 -1.51 18.04
N ARG A 696 1.00 -0.96 19.08
CA ARG A 696 1.21 -1.66 20.34
C ARG A 696 0.07 -1.36 21.31
N ALA A 697 -0.53 -2.42 21.83
CA ALA A 697 -1.54 -2.39 22.88
C ALA A 697 -1.24 -3.49 23.90
N GLU A 698 -1.82 -3.46 25.09
CA GLU A 698 -1.73 -4.56 26.06
C GLU A 698 -3.13 -5.04 26.47
N ILE A 699 -3.29 -6.36 26.62
CA ILE A 699 -4.48 -6.95 27.23
C ILE A 699 -4.16 -7.17 28.71
N VAL A 700 -4.84 -6.40 29.57
CA VAL A 700 -4.76 -6.51 31.03
C VAL A 700 -5.89 -7.44 31.50
N PHE A 701 -5.53 -8.47 32.27
CA PHE A 701 -6.48 -9.46 32.79
C PHE A 701 -7.02 -9.07 34.16
N SER A 702 -8.17 -9.66 34.55
CA SER A 702 -8.81 -9.44 35.85
C SER A 702 -8.07 -10.11 37.01
N SER A 703 -7.24 -11.11 36.72
CA SER A 703 -6.38 -11.84 37.66
C SER A 703 -4.97 -11.27 37.65
N GLY A 704 -4.16 -11.54 38.69
CA GLY A 704 -2.75 -11.09 38.84
C GLY A 704 -1.74 -11.63 37.80
N THR A 705 -2.24 -12.06 36.65
CA THR A 705 -1.52 -12.42 35.44
C THR A 705 -0.76 -11.19 34.89
N PRO A 706 0.47 -11.34 34.35
CA PRO A 706 1.13 -10.24 33.64
C PRO A 706 0.30 -9.79 32.41
N PRO A 707 0.29 -8.49 32.06
CA PRO A 707 -0.41 -8.02 30.86
C PRO A 707 0.22 -8.62 29.60
N LEU A 708 -0.61 -8.97 28.63
CA LEU A 708 -0.21 -9.61 27.38
C LEU A 708 0.13 -8.55 26.31
N PRO A 709 1.39 -8.43 25.86
CA PRO A 709 1.75 -7.68 24.66
C PRO A 709 0.85 -8.04 23.50
N THR A 710 0.20 -7.06 22.89
CA THR A 710 -0.78 -7.26 21.83
C THR A 710 -0.48 -6.33 20.65
N TYR A 711 -0.49 -6.90 19.45
CA TYR A 711 -0.15 -6.22 18.21
C TYR A 711 -1.35 -6.17 17.27
N LEU A 712 -1.78 -4.95 16.94
CA LEU A 712 -2.83 -4.63 15.97
C LEU A 712 -2.15 -4.21 14.66
N PRO A 713 -2.63 -4.57 13.45
CA PRO A 713 -2.09 -3.99 12.22
C PRO A 713 -2.21 -2.45 12.23
N ALA A 714 -1.18 -1.73 11.74
CA ALA A 714 -1.18 -0.27 11.80
C ALA A 714 -2.35 0.42 11.07
N ALA A 715 -3.00 -0.26 10.12
CA ALA A 715 -4.20 0.22 9.44
C ALA A 715 -5.41 0.43 10.37
N LEU A 716 -5.49 -0.27 11.51
CA LEU A 716 -6.57 -0.09 12.48
C LEU A 716 -6.51 1.27 13.18
N ALA A 717 -5.44 2.06 13.00
CA ALA A 717 -5.25 3.34 13.70
C ALA A 717 -6.46 4.26 13.56
N ASP A 718 -7.07 4.32 12.37
CA ASP A 718 -8.22 5.17 12.07
C ASP A 718 -9.58 4.50 12.34
N GLU A 719 -9.65 3.16 12.28
CA GLU A 719 -10.86 2.37 12.57
C GLU A 719 -11.15 2.23 14.07
N LEU A 720 -10.12 2.30 14.93
CA LEU A 720 -10.28 2.18 16.37
C LEU A 720 -11.18 3.31 16.94
N PRO A 721 -12.03 3.00 17.95
CA PRO A 721 -12.76 4.04 18.67
C PRO A 721 -11.79 4.95 19.43
N LEU A 722 -12.18 6.21 19.64
CA LEU A 722 -11.43 7.15 20.47
C LEU A 722 -11.64 6.82 21.97
N LEU A 723 -11.03 5.71 22.41
CA LEU A 723 -10.97 5.24 23.79
C LEU A 723 -9.54 4.76 24.06
N SER A 724 -8.89 5.23 25.13
CA SER A 724 -7.55 4.79 25.50
C SER A 724 -7.51 3.34 25.98
N ALA A 725 -8.56 2.88 26.64
CA ALA A 725 -8.77 1.46 26.96
C ALA A 725 -10.24 1.05 26.87
N PHE A 726 -10.52 -0.22 26.54
CA PHE A 726 -11.87 -0.81 26.57
C PHE A 726 -11.86 -2.32 26.81
N ARG A 727 -12.93 -2.87 27.40
CA ARG A 727 -13.07 -4.32 27.55
C ARG A 727 -13.27 -4.96 26.17
N ALA A 728 -12.35 -5.84 25.79
CA ALA A 728 -12.30 -6.50 24.51
C ALA A 728 -12.42 -8.02 24.67
N ARG A 729 -12.94 -8.69 23.64
CA ARG A 729 -12.69 -10.11 23.40
C ARG A 729 -12.15 -10.26 21.99
N VAL A 730 -11.12 -11.07 21.84
CA VAL A 730 -10.29 -11.12 20.63
C VAL A 730 -10.02 -12.55 20.18
N ILE A 731 -9.80 -12.73 18.88
CA ILE A 731 -9.11 -13.90 18.33
C ILE A 731 -7.68 -13.45 18.04
N ALA A 732 -6.70 -14.16 18.60
CA ALA A 732 -5.29 -13.86 18.45
C ALA A 732 -4.47 -15.10 18.07
N GLU A 733 -3.38 -14.87 17.36
CA GLU A 733 -2.25 -15.79 17.23
C GLU A 733 -1.30 -15.56 18.41
N LEU A 734 -1.04 -16.59 19.21
CA LEU A 734 -0.15 -16.49 20.37
C LEU A 734 1.30 -16.80 19.96
N LEU A 735 2.20 -15.88 20.27
CA LEU A 735 3.60 -15.87 19.88
C LEU A 735 4.51 -15.88 21.13
N PRO A 736 5.79 -16.30 21.00
CA PRO A 736 6.85 -15.93 21.95
C PRO A 736 7.04 -14.41 22.01
N ALA A 737 7.78 -13.91 23.00
CA ALA A 737 8.16 -12.49 23.09
C ALA A 737 8.72 -11.96 21.74
N GLN A 738 8.27 -10.76 21.32
CA GLN A 738 8.62 -10.18 20.01
C GLN A 738 9.53 -8.94 20.11
N ASP A 739 9.38 -8.13 21.17
CA ASP A 739 10.26 -7.00 21.46
C ASP A 739 11.06 -7.27 22.75
N HIS A 740 12.39 -7.14 22.68
CA HIS A 740 13.32 -7.37 23.79
C HIS A 740 13.10 -6.44 25.01
N ARG A 741 12.27 -5.41 24.85
CA ARG A 741 11.86 -4.46 25.90
C ARG A 741 10.68 -4.97 26.73
N GLU A 742 10.06 -6.08 26.32
CA GLU A 742 8.87 -6.63 26.95
C GLU A 742 9.20 -7.59 28.09
N ARG A 743 8.52 -7.43 29.22
CA ARG A 743 8.69 -8.31 30.40
C ARG A 743 7.89 -9.62 30.30
N SER A 744 7.03 -9.76 29.29
CA SER A 744 6.23 -10.97 29.05
C SER A 744 6.99 -11.95 28.15
N PRO A 745 7.01 -13.26 28.47
CA PRO A 745 7.63 -14.28 27.61
C PRO A 745 6.81 -14.58 26.34
N MET A 746 5.63 -13.97 26.18
CA MET A 746 4.68 -14.20 25.09
C MET A 746 4.07 -12.89 24.60
N ALA A 747 3.57 -12.91 23.36
CA ALA A 747 2.80 -11.82 22.75
C ALA A 747 1.59 -12.36 21.98
N ALA A 748 0.65 -11.50 21.64
CA ALA A 748 -0.53 -11.79 20.83
C ALA A 748 -0.52 -10.94 19.56
N ARG A 749 -0.70 -11.57 18.40
CA ARG A 749 -1.01 -10.90 17.13
C ARG A 749 -2.50 -11.04 16.85
N LEU A 750 -3.20 -9.94 16.61
CA LEU A 750 -4.65 -9.98 16.45
C LEU A 750 -5.10 -10.44 15.06
N TYR A 751 -6.14 -11.27 15.05
CA TYR A 751 -6.90 -11.68 13.86
C TYR A 751 -8.39 -11.30 13.93
N ALA A 752 -8.94 -11.07 15.12
CA ALA A 752 -10.24 -10.39 15.25
C ALA A 752 -10.31 -9.60 16.56
N LEU A 753 -10.93 -8.42 16.51
CA LEU A 753 -11.07 -7.51 17.64
C LEU A 753 -12.56 -7.16 17.83
N SER A 754 -13.12 -7.52 18.98
CA SER A 754 -14.45 -7.08 19.40
C SER A 754 -14.40 -6.31 20.72
N ARG A 755 -15.29 -5.33 20.88
CA ARG A 755 -15.52 -4.58 22.11
C ARG A 755 -16.78 -5.08 22.81
N ARG A 756 -16.71 -5.30 24.13
CA ARG A 756 -17.90 -5.55 24.95
C ARG A 756 -18.63 -4.23 25.18
N ILE A 757 -19.90 -4.18 24.79
CA ILE A 757 -20.82 -3.07 25.06
C ILE A 757 -21.83 -3.56 26.11
N ARG A 758 -22.09 -2.72 27.12
CA ARG A 758 -23.27 -2.84 27.96
C ARG A 758 -24.31 -1.87 27.41
N PHE A 759 -25.51 -2.38 27.17
CA PHE A 759 -26.69 -1.53 27.06
C PHE A 759 -27.30 -1.45 28.45
N ASP A 760 -27.28 -0.26 29.05
CA ASP A 760 -27.99 -0.03 30.30
C ASP A 760 -29.49 -0.11 29.99
N GLY A 761 -30.12 -1.21 30.41
CA GLY A 761 -31.48 -1.54 30.03
C GLY A 761 -32.50 -0.58 30.63
N ALA A 762 -33.31 0.06 29.78
CA ALA A 762 -34.64 0.50 30.19
C ALA A 762 -35.50 -0.72 30.55
N ASP A 763 -36.47 -0.54 31.44
CA ASP A 763 -37.21 -1.63 32.08
C ASP A 763 -37.88 -2.61 31.11
N GLY A 764 -38.00 -3.86 31.56
CA GLY A 764 -38.54 -4.95 30.76
C GLY A 764 -40.04 -4.79 30.46
N ALA A 765 -40.35 -4.64 29.17
CA ALA A 765 -41.69 -4.79 28.63
C ALA A 765 -41.64 -5.60 27.31
N HIS A 766 -42.75 -6.26 26.97
CA HIS A 766 -42.93 -7.06 25.76
C HIS A 766 -42.10 -8.35 25.65
N ALA A 767 -42.39 -9.29 26.56
CA ALA A 767 -42.45 -10.71 26.21
C ALA A 767 -43.93 -11.10 26.04
N SER A 768 -44.36 -11.35 24.80
CA SER A 768 -45.64 -11.96 24.39
C SER A 768 -45.51 -12.43 22.95
#